data_AF-A0A5B8VNF6-F1
#
_entry.id   AF-A0A5B8VNF6-F1
#
_cell.length_a   1.000
_cell.length_b   1.000
_cell.length_c   1.000
_cell.angle_alpha   90.00
_cell.angle_beta   90.00
_cell.angle_gamma   90.00
#
_symmetry.space_group_name_H-M   'P 1'
#
loop_
_entity.id
_entity.type
_entity.pdbx_description
1 polymer ?
#
loop_
_entity_poly.entity_id
_entity_poly.type
_entity_poly.pdbx_seq_one_letter_code
_entity_poly.pdbx_strand_id
1 'polypeptide(L)'
;MIALANSVSINQQYGGIYLRSADQIPMEDRILMQTVARIIIDDQLGTLEEQISASQKAKLLPPDLEKTSLVGTRQEKSIISTRKLLPEGLVYNNGIGGFTKDGKEYIIRTSGQVRTPMPWSNVIANAEFGTVISESGGSYTWAGNAHEYRLTPWLNDPVQDSCGEAIYIRDEQTGQYWSPTPLPAVSKGDFITRHGFGYTVFEHTENGISSELWVFVDKLLPIRYQWLKLHNLSGRERKLSVTSYAEWVLGDTKGKTAQYIVTEKVPDTAALLAYNRYSSSYPGSVCFSAVNATKGYSLTADREAFIGRSGTMRSPAGLRRSRLSGKAGAALDPCAALQVQINLYADQETELNFRLGAGKDKAHALELIAQSEENEYASQALSLIHTQWNEILEQTTIQSPDPALNFLSSGWLTYQTLSCRIWGRSGYYQSGGAFGFRDQLQDVMALFNTRPDIAKQQIILSASRQFIQGDVQHWWHPPTGRGVRTRCSDDYLWLPFVLAQYVFTTGDETILECPVSFLDGRLLNEGEDSYYDLPMITEEKESLYQHALKAIQHGLRTGVHGLPLMGTGDWNDGMDKVGEKGKGESIWLGFFLFSVLTQFKEIALRMMDHETAEMCIQKAAALKTSLNQNGWDGQWYRRAYFDDGTPLGSSQNQECQIDSIAQSWSILSGAGMADKKRQALTSLDTHLVRPKEGVILLLDPAFDSSPLNPGYIKGYAPGVRENGGQYTHAAVWAMMAFAEMGERNKVWELFKMVSPVSHTMTRQALEIYKVEPYVMAADVYNAPQHRGRGGWTWYTGSAGWMQQFMFRFILGIRRTGDQLCFKPCTPEVWKNFKVDYKFGKAIYHIEVLLKPGNFIPKTYQVDGVLQQNDSIALIDDGKHHQVQVS
;
A
#
# COMPACT_ATOMS: atom_id res chain seq x y z
N MET A 1 20.07 -4.01 38.00
CA MET A 1 20.09 -2.68 38.65
C MET A 1 21.54 -2.28 38.78
N ILE A 2 21.94 -1.09 38.34
CA ILE A 2 23.31 -0.58 38.53
C ILE A 2 23.24 0.44 39.67
N ALA A 3 24.08 0.27 40.70
CA ALA A 3 24.18 1.20 41.82
C ALA A 3 25.56 1.85 41.81
N LEU A 4 25.59 3.18 41.80
CA LEU A 4 26.82 3.98 41.83
C LEU A 4 27.11 4.42 43.25
N ALA A 5 28.34 4.19 43.74
CA ALA A 5 28.75 4.61 45.08
C ALA A 5 30.19 5.12 45.08
N ASN A 6 30.49 6.12 45.92
CA ASN A 6 31.81 6.75 45.98
C ASN A 6 32.87 5.92 46.75
N SER A 7 32.48 4.80 47.37
CA SER A 7 33.43 3.90 48.04
C SER A 7 32.83 2.50 48.27
N VAL A 8 33.23 1.49 47.48
CA VAL A 8 32.88 0.09 47.73
C VAL A 8 34.02 -0.84 47.32
N SER A 9 34.40 -1.80 48.18
CA SER A 9 35.29 -2.90 47.80
C SER A 9 34.57 -3.82 46.82
N ILE A 10 35.10 -3.92 45.61
CA ILE A 10 34.50 -4.64 44.49
C ILE A 10 34.61 -6.14 44.75
N ASN A 11 33.54 -6.76 45.28
CA ASN A 11 33.31 -8.17 45.05
C ASN A 11 31.83 -8.55 45.22
N GLN A 12 31.31 -9.17 44.16
CA GLN A 12 30.13 -10.04 44.06
C GLN A 12 28.74 -9.48 43.72
N GLN A 13 28.18 -10.15 42.70
CA GLN A 13 26.81 -10.15 42.22
C GLN A 13 25.90 -10.87 43.24
N TYR A 14 25.01 -10.14 43.90
CA TYR A 14 23.85 -10.77 44.53
C TYR A 14 22.58 -10.18 43.92
N GLY A 15 21.74 -11.04 43.33
CA GLY A 15 20.41 -10.65 42.82
C GLY A 15 20.36 -9.77 41.57
N GLY A 16 21.41 -9.74 40.74
CA GLY A 16 21.43 -8.91 39.51
C GLY A 16 21.65 -7.41 39.76
N ILE A 17 22.19 -7.06 40.93
CA ILE A 17 22.63 -5.72 41.28
C ILE A 17 24.14 -5.61 41.00
N TYR A 18 24.52 -4.63 40.17
CA TYR A 18 25.90 -4.36 39.79
C TYR A 18 26.35 -3.08 40.47
N LEU A 19 27.16 -3.22 41.52
CA LEU A 19 27.81 -2.09 42.18
C LEU A 19 29.00 -1.61 41.34
N ARG A 20 29.05 -0.32 41.05
CA ARG A 20 30.14 0.33 40.32
C ARG A 20 30.54 1.60 41.05
N SER A 21 31.85 1.84 41.14
CA SER A 21 32.32 3.13 41.64
C SER A 21 31.98 4.20 40.61
N ALA A 22 31.43 5.33 41.07
CA ALA A 22 31.13 6.45 40.18
C ALA A 22 32.40 6.87 39.43
N ASP A 23 33.52 7.03 40.12
CA ASP A 23 34.81 7.50 39.58
C ASP A 23 35.40 6.57 38.49
N GLN A 24 34.91 5.33 38.39
CA GLN A 24 35.31 4.36 37.38
C GLN A 24 34.44 4.37 36.12
N ILE A 25 33.35 5.15 36.11
CA ILE A 25 32.46 5.28 34.96
C ILE A 25 32.60 6.71 34.42
N PRO A 26 33.10 6.87 33.18
CA PRO A 26 33.12 8.15 32.48
C PRO A 26 31.76 8.84 32.51
N MET A 27 31.74 10.17 32.55
CA MET A 27 30.50 10.94 32.63
C MET A 27 29.53 10.62 31.47
N GLU A 28 30.07 10.41 30.28
CA GLU A 28 29.31 10.00 29.09
C GLU A 28 28.59 8.66 29.28
N ASP A 29 29.25 7.66 29.86
CA ASP A 29 28.65 6.36 30.15
C ASP A 29 27.59 6.46 31.26
N ARG A 30 27.78 7.35 32.24
CA ARG A 30 26.74 7.62 33.26
C ARG A 30 25.49 8.20 32.62
N ILE A 31 25.65 9.19 31.74
CA ILE A 31 24.53 9.79 30.99
C ILE A 31 23.84 8.71 30.13
N LEU A 32 24.61 7.85 29.46
CA LEU A 32 24.08 6.74 28.67
C LEU A 32 23.24 5.79 29.54
N MET A 33 23.78 5.36 30.68
CA MET A 33 23.08 4.47 31.62
C MET A 33 21.80 5.12 32.17
N GLN A 34 21.84 6.41 32.52
CA GLN A 34 20.67 7.16 32.98
C GLN A 34 19.62 7.29 31.88
N THR A 35 20.03 7.46 30.62
CA THR A 35 19.11 7.58 29.48
C THR A 35 18.31 6.30 29.22
N VAL A 36 18.85 5.13 29.56
CA VAL A 36 18.16 3.83 29.41
C VAL A 36 17.58 3.29 30.72
N ALA A 37 17.77 3.99 31.84
CA ALA A 37 17.31 3.55 33.15
C ALA A 37 15.78 3.68 33.26
N ARG A 38 15.14 2.62 33.78
CA ARG A 38 13.69 2.64 34.08
C ARG A 38 13.35 3.40 35.35
N ILE A 39 14.27 3.40 36.31
CA ILE A 39 14.16 4.08 37.59
C ILE A 39 15.56 4.58 37.92
N ILE A 40 15.68 5.87 38.24
CA ILE A 40 16.88 6.47 38.82
C ILE A 40 16.50 6.86 40.25
N ILE A 41 17.26 6.38 41.22
CA ILE A 41 17.13 6.75 42.63
C ILE A 41 18.44 7.43 43.00
N ASP A 42 18.35 8.65 43.49
CA ASP A 42 19.50 9.47 43.87
C ASP A 42 19.41 9.76 45.36
N ASP A 43 20.33 9.22 46.15
CA ASP A 43 20.33 9.38 47.61
C ASP A 43 20.53 10.85 48.05
N GLN A 44 21.03 11.72 47.17
CA GLN A 44 21.12 13.16 47.41
C GLN A 44 19.76 13.86 47.35
N LEU A 45 18.75 13.24 46.73
CA LEU A 45 17.39 13.79 46.60
C LEU A 45 16.47 13.39 47.77
N GLY A 46 17.03 12.89 48.87
CA GLY A 46 16.30 12.48 50.07
C GLY A 46 15.90 11.02 50.05
N THR A 47 15.03 10.63 50.97
CA THR A 47 14.50 9.26 51.08
C THR A 47 13.72 8.86 49.81
N LEU A 48 13.59 7.54 49.57
CA LEU A 48 12.79 7.04 48.45
C LEU A 48 11.34 7.56 48.50
N GLU A 49 10.76 7.67 49.70
CA GLU A 49 9.41 8.21 49.89
C GLU A 49 9.32 9.68 49.49
N GLU A 50 10.33 10.49 49.84
CA GLU A 50 10.42 11.90 49.44
C GLU A 50 10.61 12.04 47.93
N GLN A 51 11.44 11.21 47.30
CA GLN A 51 11.64 11.20 45.86
C GLN A 51 10.36 10.79 45.11
N ILE A 52 9.66 9.76 45.58
CA ILE A 52 8.37 9.34 45.02
C ILE A 52 7.32 10.44 45.21
N SER A 53 7.25 11.06 46.38
CA SER A 53 6.30 12.13 46.69
C SER A 53 6.60 13.42 45.90
N ALA A 54 7.87 13.76 45.71
CA ALA A 54 8.30 14.87 44.86
C ALA A 54 7.97 14.61 43.38
N SER A 55 8.17 13.38 42.90
CA SER A 55 7.74 12.95 41.57
C SER A 55 6.22 13.08 41.39
N GLN A 56 5.42 12.72 42.40
CA GLN A 56 3.98 12.91 42.38
C GLN A 56 3.57 14.40 42.37
N LYS A 57 4.28 15.26 43.10
CA LYS A 57 4.08 16.73 43.04
C LYS A 57 4.48 17.32 41.67
N ALA A 58 5.53 16.81 41.03
CA ALA A 58 5.90 17.19 39.67
C ALA A 58 4.87 16.76 38.60
N LYS A 59 3.93 15.87 38.96
CA LYS A 59 2.78 15.50 38.11
C LYS A 59 1.57 16.43 38.26
N LEU A 60 1.65 17.53 39.02
CA LEU A 60 0.54 18.48 39.14
C LEU A 60 0.10 18.97 37.76
N LEU A 61 -1.12 18.60 37.38
CA LEU A 61 -1.75 19.01 36.13
C LEU A 61 -2.24 20.46 36.25
N PRO A 62 -2.39 21.18 35.12
CA PRO A 62 -3.08 22.47 35.12
C PRO A 62 -4.48 22.37 35.73
N PRO A 63 -5.04 23.48 36.23
CA PRO A 63 -6.38 23.48 36.83
C PRO A 63 -7.43 23.06 35.80
N ASP A 64 -8.57 22.60 36.30
CA ASP A 64 -9.72 22.31 35.45
C ASP A 64 -10.19 23.57 34.72
N LEU A 65 -10.74 23.39 33.53
CA LEU A 65 -11.35 24.47 32.77
C LEU A 65 -12.55 25.00 33.56
N GLU A 66 -12.56 26.30 33.83
CA GLU A 66 -13.73 26.99 34.38
C GLU A 66 -14.84 27.03 33.33
N LYS A 67 -16.01 26.48 33.67
CA LYS A 67 -17.14 26.39 32.75
C LYS A 67 -18.18 27.43 33.10
N THR A 68 -18.68 28.13 32.09
CA THR A 68 -19.79 29.06 32.25
C THR A 68 -21.09 28.36 31.88
N SER A 69 -22.05 28.33 32.80
CA SER A 69 -23.40 27.86 32.52
C SER A 69 -24.12 28.87 31.62
N LEU A 70 -24.21 28.58 30.32
CA LEU A 70 -25.04 29.36 29.41
C LEU A 70 -26.52 29.06 29.71
N VAL A 71 -27.28 30.09 30.12
CA VAL A 71 -28.74 30.02 30.21
C VAL A 71 -29.26 30.05 28.77
N GLY A 72 -29.58 28.88 28.22
CA GLY A 72 -29.91 28.73 26.81
C GLY A 72 -31.04 29.65 26.35
N THR A 73 -30.74 30.54 25.41
CA THR A 73 -31.77 31.25 24.65
C THR A 73 -32.44 30.25 23.70
N ARG A 74 -33.74 30.41 23.45
CA ARG A 74 -34.59 29.49 22.67
C ARG A 74 -34.05 29.16 21.27
N GLN A 75 -33.12 29.97 20.73
CA GLN A 75 -32.41 29.77 19.47
C GLN A 75 -31.32 28.68 19.51
N GLU A 76 -30.70 28.37 20.66
CA GLU A 76 -29.69 27.30 20.76
C GLU A 76 -30.27 25.90 20.48
N LYS A 77 -31.59 25.73 20.64
CA LYS A 77 -32.29 24.48 20.31
C LYS A 77 -32.57 24.30 18.82
N SER A 78 -32.41 25.32 17.96
CA SER A 78 -32.78 25.21 16.54
C SER A 78 -31.61 24.99 15.59
N ILE A 79 -30.35 25.13 16.03
CA ILE A 79 -29.15 24.76 15.24
C ILE A 79 -28.68 23.36 15.68
N ILE A 80 -29.62 22.42 15.72
CA ILE A 80 -29.33 20.98 15.84
C ILE A 80 -28.70 20.55 14.52
N SER A 81 -27.63 19.75 14.57
CA SER A 81 -26.82 19.30 13.43
C SER A 81 -27.65 19.14 12.15
N THR A 82 -27.38 19.95 11.14
CA THR A 82 -27.99 19.77 9.82
C THR A 82 -27.58 18.39 9.32
N ARG A 83 -28.57 17.56 8.98
CA ARG A 83 -28.33 16.25 8.39
C ARG A 83 -27.60 16.46 7.07
N LYS A 84 -26.30 16.14 7.01
CA LYS A 84 -25.56 16.17 5.76
C LYS A 84 -26.05 15.02 4.89
N LEU A 85 -26.58 15.34 3.72
CA LEU A 85 -26.95 14.35 2.72
C LEU A 85 -25.74 14.10 1.81
N LEU A 86 -25.71 12.92 1.19
CA LEU A 86 -24.78 12.70 0.09
C LEU A 86 -25.08 13.72 -1.03
N PRO A 87 -24.05 14.24 -1.71
CA PRO A 87 -24.26 15.11 -2.87
C PRO A 87 -25.14 14.46 -3.94
N GLU A 88 -25.90 15.27 -4.68
CA GLU A 88 -26.68 14.78 -5.81
C GLU A 88 -25.78 14.38 -6.99
N GLY A 89 -26.21 13.37 -7.75
CA GLY A 89 -25.53 12.98 -8.99
C GLY A 89 -24.27 12.12 -8.82
N LEU A 90 -24.06 11.49 -7.65
CA LEU A 90 -23.04 10.45 -7.48
C LEU A 90 -23.31 9.25 -8.38
N VAL A 91 -22.25 8.67 -8.93
CA VAL A 91 -22.28 7.45 -9.74
C VAL A 91 -22.01 6.24 -8.85
N TYR A 92 -22.74 5.14 -9.06
CA TYR A 92 -22.72 3.94 -8.21
C TYR A 92 -22.99 4.24 -6.73
N ASN A 93 -24.00 5.08 -6.46
CA ASN A 93 -24.44 5.37 -5.10
C ASN A 93 -25.05 4.10 -4.45
N ASN A 94 -24.39 3.59 -3.42
CA ASN A 94 -24.79 2.37 -2.71
C ASN A 94 -25.61 2.62 -1.43
N GLY A 95 -26.03 3.86 -1.21
CA GLY A 95 -26.80 4.32 -0.06
C GLY A 95 -25.95 4.96 1.05
N ILE A 96 -24.63 4.71 1.09
CA ILE A 96 -23.70 5.39 2.02
C ILE A 96 -22.51 6.04 1.33
N GLY A 97 -22.30 5.78 0.04
CA GLY A 97 -21.27 6.46 -0.73
C GLY A 97 -21.37 6.21 -2.22
N GLY A 98 -20.58 6.94 -3.00
CA GLY A 98 -20.52 6.85 -4.45
C GLY A 98 -19.41 7.72 -5.04
N PHE A 99 -19.10 7.51 -6.32
CA PHE A 99 -18.10 8.29 -7.04
C PHE A 99 -18.64 9.64 -7.47
N THR A 100 -17.78 10.66 -7.51
CA THR A 100 -18.05 11.88 -8.29
C THR A 100 -18.21 11.55 -9.77
N LYS A 101 -18.85 12.44 -10.54
CA LYS A 101 -19.10 12.21 -11.98
C LYS A 101 -17.81 12.02 -12.79
N ASP A 102 -16.73 12.70 -12.39
CA ASP A 102 -15.40 12.56 -12.99
C ASP A 102 -14.60 11.37 -12.43
N GLY A 103 -15.11 10.70 -11.39
CA GLY A 103 -14.45 9.57 -10.74
C GLY A 103 -13.23 9.91 -9.90
N LYS A 104 -12.88 11.19 -9.74
CA LYS A 104 -11.67 11.62 -9.01
C LYS A 104 -11.79 11.51 -7.49
N GLU A 105 -13.00 11.46 -6.96
CA GLU A 105 -13.26 11.25 -5.54
C GLU A 105 -14.29 10.13 -5.32
N TYR A 106 -14.12 9.40 -4.21
CA TYR A 106 -15.17 8.57 -3.63
C TYR A 106 -15.69 9.23 -2.35
N ILE A 107 -17.00 9.50 -2.32
CA ILE A 107 -17.66 10.24 -1.25
C ILE A 107 -18.40 9.26 -0.35
N ILE A 108 -18.19 9.37 0.96
CA ILE A 108 -18.73 8.50 2.00
C ILE A 108 -19.50 9.35 3.00
N ARG A 109 -20.69 8.88 3.41
CA ARG A 109 -21.48 9.46 4.49
C ARG A 109 -21.51 8.53 5.69
N THR A 110 -21.07 9.04 6.84
CA THR A 110 -21.16 8.33 8.13
C THR A 110 -21.92 9.16 9.16
N SER A 111 -22.46 8.50 10.18
CA SER A 111 -23.16 9.12 11.31
C SER A 111 -23.15 8.19 12.52
N GLY A 112 -23.78 8.61 13.62
CA GLY A 112 -23.98 7.75 14.79
C GLY A 112 -24.76 6.45 14.49
N GLN A 113 -25.57 6.43 13.43
CA GLN A 113 -26.39 5.27 13.02
C GLN A 113 -25.88 4.58 11.75
N VAL A 114 -25.14 5.29 10.91
CA VAL A 114 -24.66 4.79 9.62
C VAL A 114 -23.15 4.72 9.64
N ARG A 115 -22.60 3.51 9.53
CA ARG A 115 -21.17 3.27 9.41
C ARG A 115 -20.88 2.42 8.18
N THR A 116 -19.64 2.52 7.70
CA THR A 116 -19.07 1.54 6.78
C THR A 116 -19.01 0.17 7.46
N PRO A 117 -19.13 -0.94 6.71
CA PRO A 117 -19.09 -2.28 7.31
C PRO A 117 -17.70 -2.67 7.85
N MET A 118 -16.65 -2.08 7.26
CA MET A 118 -15.25 -2.15 7.67
C MET A 118 -14.64 -0.76 7.45
N PRO A 119 -13.52 -0.41 8.10
CA PRO A 119 -12.79 0.81 7.80
C PRO A 119 -12.42 0.86 6.32
N TRP A 120 -12.81 1.95 5.67
CA TRP A 120 -12.52 2.27 4.28
C TRP A 120 -11.45 3.35 4.26
N SER A 121 -10.29 3.03 3.70
CA SER A 121 -9.10 3.86 3.85
C SER A 121 -8.63 4.49 2.54
N ASN A 122 -7.86 5.55 2.68
CA ASN A 122 -6.98 6.08 1.64
C ASN A 122 -5.52 5.90 2.08
N VAL A 123 -4.65 5.53 1.13
CA VAL A 123 -3.20 5.50 1.32
C VAL A 123 -2.61 6.68 0.58
N ILE A 124 -2.03 7.62 1.33
CA ILE A 124 -1.48 8.88 0.81
C ILE A 124 0.01 8.86 1.08
N ALA A 125 0.82 8.79 0.03
CA ALA A 125 2.27 8.72 0.16
C ALA A 125 3.01 9.46 -0.96
N ASN A 126 4.24 9.85 -0.64
CA ASN A 126 5.31 10.10 -1.60
C ASN A 126 6.43 9.06 -1.38
N ALA A 127 7.54 9.18 -2.10
CA ALA A 127 8.62 8.18 -2.05
C ALA A 127 9.20 7.95 -0.64
N GLU A 128 9.21 8.98 0.21
CA GLU A 128 9.93 9.01 1.50
C GLU A 128 8.99 9.21 2.70
N PHE A 129 7.68 9.31 2.51
CA PHE A 129 6.74 9.61 3.59
C PHE A 129 5.32 9.20 3.23
N GLY A 130 4.51 8.83 4.22
CA GLY A 130 3.11 8.59 3.96
C GLY A 130 2.25 8.38 5.19
N THR A 131 0.96 8.26 4.94
CA THR A 131 -0.07 8.00 5.93
C THR A 131 -1.17 7.12 5.34
N VAL A 132 -1.77 6.29 6.18
CA VAL A 132 -3.06 5.67 5.89
C VAL A 132 -4.09 6.38 6.74
N ILE A 133 -5.24 6.71 6.16
CA ILE A 133 -6.34 7.35 6.88
C ILE A 133 -7.68 6.73 6.48
N SER A 134 -8.47 6.30 7.47
CA SER A 134 -9.81 5.75 7.26
C SER A 134 -10.85 6.85 7.09
N GLU A 135 -12.05 6.48 6.66
CA GLU A 135 -13.22 7.36 6.61
C GLU A 135 -13.72 7.80 7.98
N SER A 136 -13.28 7.12 9.03
CA SER A 136 -13.54 7.46 10.43
C SER A 136 -12.45 8.36 11.04
N GLY A 137 -11.37 8.64 10.30
CA GLY A 137 -10.24 9.46 10.76
C GLY A 137 -9.14 8.67 11.47
N GLY A 138 -9.24 7.34 11.52
CA GLY A 138 -8.20 6.47 12.03
C GLY A 138 -6.97 6.51 11.13
N SER A 139 -5.81 6.87 11.69
CA SER A 139 -4.59 7.06 10.90
C SER A 139 -3.32 6.60 11.58
N TYR A 140 -2.33 6.26 10.76
CA TYR A 140 -0.93 6.17 11.14
C TYR A 140 -0.05 6.79 10.06
N THR A 141 1.16 7.20 10.46
CA THR A 141 2.08 7.98 9.64
C THR A 141 3.49 7.42 9.77
N TRP A 142 4.27 7.44 8.69
CA TRP A 142 5.66 6.97 8.66
C TRP A 142 6.57 7.89 7.84
N ALA A 143 7.87 7.76 8.06
CA ALA A 143 8.91 8.39 7.27
C ALA A 143 9.93 7.34 6.79
N GLY A 144 10.25 7.34 5.51
CA GLY A 144 11.12 6.39 4.82
C GLY A 144 10.53 4.98 4.68
N ASN A 145 10.12 4.39 5.81
CA ASN A 145 9.70 2.99 5.87
C ASN A 145 8.48 2.80 6.77
N ALA A 146 7.39 2.28 6.19
CA ALA A 146 6.12 2.10 6.89
C ALA A 146 6.13 1.03 7.98
N HIS A 147 7.16 0.18 8.06
CA HIS A 147 7.34 -0.81 9.12
C HIS A 147 8.41 -0.39 10.12
N GLU A 148 9.61 -0.07 9.61
CA GLU A 148 10.82 0.19 10.42
C GLU A 148 10.83 1.57 11.08
N TYR A 149 10.08 2.54 10.55
CA TYR A 149 10.11 3.91 11.06
C TYR A 149 8.76 4.62 10.97
N ARG A 150 7.81 4.07 11.73
CA ARG A 150 6.52 4.70 12.00
C ARG A 150 6.69 5.87 12.95
N LEU A 151 6.06 7.00 12.63
CA LEU A 151 5.95 8.15 13.52
C LEU A 151 4.89 7.87 14.58
N THR A 152 3.79 7.26 14.17
CA THR A 152 2.61 6.98 14.99
C THR A 152 2.19 5.51 14.87
N PRO A 153 1.49 4.94 15.87
CA PRO A 153 1.25 3.51 15.92
C PRO A 153 0.29 3.05 14.83
N TRP A 154 0.66 1.97 14.13
CA TRP A 154 -0.27 1.18 13.35
C TRP A 154 -0.91 0.12 14.25
N LEU A 155 -2.24 0.14 14.32
CA LEU A 155 -3.04 -0.79 15.11
C LEU A 155 -4.00 -1.51 14.16
N ASN A 156 -3.91 -2.83 14.10
CA ASN A 156 -4.80 -3.66 13.29
C ASN A 156 -5.79 -4.39 14.20
N ASP A 157 -6.59 -3.61 14.93
CA ASP A 157 -7.61 -4.16 15.83
C ASP A 157 -8.78 -4.69 14.98
N PRO A 158 -9.19 -5.96 15.15
CA PRO A 158 -10.22 -6.57 14.30
C PRO A 158 -11.64 -6.08 14.59
N VAL A 159 -11.84 -5.24 15.62
CA VAL A 159 -13.14 -4.78 16.12
C VAL A 159 -13.29 -3.27 15.98
N GLN A 160 -12.23 -2.49 16.20
CA GLN A 160 -12.28 -1.03 16.24
C GLN A 160 -11.24 -0.39 15.32
N ASP A 161 -11.64 0.72 14.68
CA ASP A 161 -10.70 1.60 13.99
C ASP A 161 -9.94 2.47 15.00
N SER A 162 -8.99 1.84 15.69
CA SER A 162 -8.15 2.49 16.70
C SER A 162 -6.91 3.10 16.05
N CYS A 163 -6.54 4.31 16.46
CA CYS A 163 -5.34 5.00 15.97
C CYS A 163 -4.55 5.64 17.11
N GLY A 164 -3.40 6.26 16.78
CA GLY A 164 -2.62 7.07 17.73
C GLY A 164 -2.67 8.56 17.42
N GLU A 165 -3.64 9.03 16.65
CA GLU A 165 -3.70 10.39 16.13
C GLU A 165 -5.11 10.96 16.26
N ALA A 166 -5.23 12.27 16.53
CA ALA A 166 -6.53 12.92 16.63
C ALA A 166 -6.46 14.44 16.45
N ILE A 167 -7.57 15.02 16.00
CA ILE A 167 -7.88 16.45 16.13
C ILE A 167 -9.12 16.58 17.01
N TYR A 168 -9.12 17.56 17.90
CA TYR A 168 -10.25 17.93 18.74
C TYR A 168 -10.56 19.41 18.61
N ILE A 169 -11.85 19.74 18.55
CA ILE A 169 -12.35 21.11 18.66
C ILE A 169 -13.09 21.17 20.00
N ARG A 170 -12.74 22.13 20.85
CA ARG A 170 -13.36 22.34 22.16
C ARG A 170 -13.93 23.76 22.25
N ASP A 171 -15.14 23.89 22.73
CA ASP A 171 -15.70 25.17 23.14
C ASP A 171 -15.18 25.53 24.54
N GLU A 172 -14.47 26.64 24.65
CA GLU A 172 -13.80 27.05 25.90
C GLU A 172 -14.77 27.58 26.96
N GLN A 173 -16.00 27.94 26.58
CA GLN A 173 -17.01 28.42 27.54
C GLN A 173 -17.72 27.25 28.22
N THR A 174 -18.06 26.22 27.45
CA THR A 174 -18.85 25.07 27.92
C THR A 174 -17.98 23.85 28.31
N GLY A 175 -16.78 23.77 27.76
CA GLY A 175 -15.90 22.60 27.86
C GLY A 175 -16.36 21.39 27.04
N GLN A 176 -17.38 21.53 26.18
CA GLN A 176 -17.77 20.49 25.23
C GLN A 176 -16.73 20.39 24.11
N TYR A 177 -16.37 19.18 23.72
CA TYR A 177 -15.44 18.93 22.62
C TYR A 177 -15.91 17.78 21.73
N TRP A 178 -15.49 17.83 20.48
CA TRP A 178 -15.77 16.84 19.44
C TRP A 178 -14.57 16.73 18.48
N SER A 179 -14.60 15.76 17.58
CA SER A 179 -13.60 15.61 16.53
C SER A 179 -14.18 16.10 15.18
N PRO A 180 -13.37 16.70 14.30
CA PRO A 180 -13.79 17.02 12.93
C PRO A 180 -13.93 15.75 12.06
N THR A 181 -13.49 14.61 12.59
CA THR A 181 -13.62 13.25 12.05
C THR A 181 -14.59 12.41 12.90
N PRO A 182 -15.16 11.31 12.38
CA PRO A 182 -16.10 10.45 13.15
C PRO A 182 -15.54 9.87 14.46
N LEU A 183 -14.23 9.62 14.52
CA LEU A 183 -13.47 9.19 15.69
C LEU A 183 -12.31 10.17 15.94
N PRO A 184 -11.78 10.27 17.19
CA PRO A 184 -12.15 9.48 18.37
C PRO A 184 -13.22 10.11 19.27
N ALA A 185 -13.38 11.43 19.33
CA ALA A 185 -14.41 12.04 20.18
C ALA A 185 -15.81 11.85 19.57
N VAL A 186 -16.82 11.67 20.43
CA VAL A 186 -18.19 11.42 19.98
C VAL A 186 -18.79 12.71 19.43
N SER A 187 -19.20 12.70 18.17
CA SER A 187 -20.02 13.74 17.55
C SER A 187 -21.44 13.23 17.29
N LYS A 188 -22.40 14.16 17.19
CA LYS A 188 -23.82 13.83 16.92
C LYS A 188 -24.19 14.07 15.46
N GLY A 189 -23.52 14.99 14.79
CA GLY A 189 -23.78 15.29 13.38
C GLY A 189 -23.31 14.20 12.39
N ASP A 190 -23.80 14.32 11.16
CA ASP A 190 -23.34 13.52 10.03
C ASP A 190 -21.97 14.01 9.53
N PHE A 191 -21.20 13.10 8.93
CA PHE A 191 -19.92 13.39 8.28
C PHE A 191 -20.02 13.08 6.80
N ILE A 192 -19.37 13.92 6.00
CA ILE A 192 -19.02 13.60 4.61
C ILE A 192 -17.50 13.44 4.56
N THR A 193 -17.05 12.27 4.13
CA THR A 193 -15.64 12.00 3.86
C THR A 193 -15.45 11.90 2.35
N ARG A 194 -14.43 12.56 1.82
CA ARG A 194 -14.04 12.50 0.41
C ARG A 194 -12.63 11.93 0.32
N HIS A 195 -12.48 10.73 -0.21
CA HIS A 195 -11.16 10.20 -0.57
C HIS A 195 -10.87 10.57 -2.02
N GLY A 196 -9.77 11.27 -2.25
CA GLY A 196 -9.27 11.63 -3.57
C GLY A 196 -7.82 11.19 -3.77
N PHE A 197 -7.27 11.52 -4.93
CA PHE A 197 -5.88 11.19 -5.26
C PHE A 197 -4.90 12.08 -4.48
N GLY A 198 -4.24 11.50 -3.48
CA GLY A 198 -3.25 12.17 -2.63
C GLY A 198 -3.82 12.95 -1.45
N TYR A 199 -5.13 12.89 -1.20
CA TYR A 199 -5.76 13.60 -0.09
C TYR A 199 -7.04 12.93 0.41
N THR A 200 -7.44 13.28 1.63
CA THR A 200 -8.77 12.99 2.20
C THR A 200 -9.34 14.25 2.81
N VAL A 201 -10.65 14.47 2.66
CA VAL A 201 -11.37 15.59 3.29
C VAL A 201 -12.46 15.07 4.21
N PHE A 202 -12.58 15.64 5.40
CA PHE A 202 -13.70 15.42 6.30
C PHE A 202 -14.49 16.70 6.48
N GLU A 203 -15.80 16.63 6.29
CA GLU A 203 -16.68 17.76 6.46
C GLU A 203 -17.73 17.46 7.53
N HIS A 204 -17.80 18.29 8.55
CA HIS A 204 -18.68 18.07 9.70
C HIS A 204 -19.18 19.39 10.30
N THR A 205 -20.39 19.38 10.87
CA THR A 205 -20.96 20.54 11.57
C THR A 205 -21.52 20.10 12.91
N GLU A 206 -21.02 20.70 13.99
CA GLU A 206 -21.44 20.40 15.37
C GLU A 206 -21.59 21.71 16.14
N ASN A 207 -22.68 21.87 16.88
CA ASN A 207 -22.95 23.04 17.71
C ASN A 207 -22.76 24.39 16.99
N GLY A 208 -23.18 24.49 15.72
CA GLY A 208 -23.05 25.71 14.91
C GLY A 208 -21.63 26.04 14.46
N ILE A 209 -20.67 25.12 14.57
CA ILE A 209 -19.33 25.25 13.98
C ILE A 209 -19.23 24.25 12.82
N SER A 210 -19.03 24.77 11.60
CA SER A 210 -18.69 23.95 10.45
C SER A 210 -17.17 23.74 10.40
N SER A 211 -16.76 22.53 10.08
CA SER A 211 -15.37 22.13 9.96
C SER A 211 -15.14 21.38 8.65
N GLU A 212 -14.05 21.73 7.96
CA GLU A 212 -13.52 21.03 6.80
C GLU A 212 -12.04 20.72 7.07
N LEU A 213 -11.69 19.44 7.21
CA LEU A 213 -10.32 18.99 7.48
C LEU A 213 -9.74 18.30 6.23
N TRP A 214 -8.73 18.91 5.63
CA TRP A 214 -7.92 18.30 4.57
C TRP A 214 -6.71 17.59 5.16
N VAL A 215 -6.53 16.33 4.77
CA VAL A 215 -5.35 15.53 5.12
C VAL A 215 -4.64 15.11 3.85
N PHE A 216 -3.38 15.52 3.70
CA PHE A 216 -2.55 15.22 2.52
C PHE A 216 -1.07 15.19 2.89
N VAL A 217 -0.25 14.58 2.04
CA VAL A 217 1.22 14.49 2.19
C VAL A 217 1.85 15.34 1.10
N ASP A 218 2.87 16.12 1.45
CA ASP A 218 3.61 16.94 0.49
C ASP A 218 4.07 16.11 -0.72
N LYS A 219 4.18 16.74 -1.90
CA LYS A 219 4.65 16.08 -3.12
C LYS A 219 6.04 15.43 -2.94
N LEU A 220 6.94 16.07 -2.20
CA LEU A 220 8.33 15.63 -2.02
C LEU A 220 8.77 15.61 -0.55
N LEU A 221 8.31 16.57 0.25
CA LEU A 221 8.77 16.72 1.62
C LEU A 221 8.18 15.64 2.54
N PRO A 222 8.91 15.23 3.59
CA PRO A 222 8.40 14.29 4.58
C PRO A 222 7.48 14.98 5.59
N ILE A 223 6.39 15.57 5.09
CA ILE A 223 5.40 16.32 5.85
C ILE A 223 4.00 15.87 5.45
N ARG A 224 3.19 15.54 6.46
CA ARG A 224 1.74 15.45 6.33
C ARG A 224 1.09 16.69 6.92
N TYR A 225 0.13 17.22 6.17
CA TYR A 225 -0.72 18.34 6.54
C TYR A 225 -2.08 17.86 7.05
N GLN A 226 -2.60 18.57 8.05
CA GLN A 226 -3.96 18.49 8.57
C GLN A 226 -4.48 19.94 8.59
N TRP A 227 -4.99 20.38 7.44
CA TRP A 227 -5.45 21.75 7.22
C TRP A 227 -6.95 21.85 7.55
N LEU A 228 -7.24 22.43 8.71
CA LEU A 228 -8.56 22.57 9.28
C LEU A 228 -9.12 23.96 9.02
N LYS A 229 -10.21 24.04 8.28
CA LYS A 229 -11.02 25.25 8.09
C LYS A 229 -12.22 25.21 9.02
N LEU A 230 -12.48 26.31 9.71
CA LEU A 230 -13.60 26.46 10.64
C LEU A 230 -14.45 27.66 10.25
N HIS A 231 -15.77 27.49 10.24
CA HIS A 231 -16.75 28.56 10.02
C HIS A 231 -17.75 28.58 11.17
N ASN A 232 -17.87 29.73 11.84
CA ASN A 232 -18.86 29.93 12.88
C ASN A 232 -20.24 30.30 12.33
N LEU A 233 -21.12 29.32 12.25
CA LEU A 233 -22.52 29.45 11.85
C LEU A 233 -23.48 29.62 13.04
N SER A 234 -22.96 29.87 14.25
CA SER A 234 -23.78 29.88 15.47
C SER A 234 -24.51 31.20 15.74
N GLY A 235 -24.23 32.25 14.95
CA GLY A 235 -24.82 33.58 15.12
C GLY A 235 -24.30 34.38 16.34
N ARG A 236 -23.28 33.87 17.05
CA ARG A 236 -22.61 34.55 18.16
C ARG A 236 -21.11 34.31 18.14
N GLU A 237 -20.34 35.11 18.86
CA GLU A 237 -18.91 34.85 19.06
C GLU A 237 -18.69 33.52 19.81
N ARG A 238 -17.69 32.77 19.37
CA ARG A 238 -17.28 31.47 19.92
C ARG A 238 -15.81 31.50 20.27
N LYS A 239 -15.50 31.12 21.52
CA LYS A 239 -14.13 30.90 21.99
C LYS A 239 -13.86 29.41 21.90
N LEU A 240 -12.97 29.02 21.00
CA LEU A 240 -12.65 27.61 20.76
C LEU A 240 -11.18 27.35 21.06
N SER A 241 -10.85 26.10 21.35
CA SER A 241 -9.49 25.59 21.15
C SER A 241 -9.50 24.40 20.21
N VAL A 242 -8.45 24.29 19.41
CA VAL A 242 -8.20 23.14 18.55
C VAL A 242 -6.94 22.44 19.04
N THR A 243 -7.04 21.14 19.28
CA THR A 243 -5.93 20.32 19.77
C THR A 243 -5.61 19.21 18.79
N SER A 244 -4.37 19.16 18.30
CA SER A 244 -3.83 17.98 17.64
C SER A 244 -3.15 17.07 18.65
N TYR A 245 -3.24 15.77 18.42
CA TYR A 245 -2.61 14.73 19.21
C TYR A 245 -1.98 13.69 18.29
N ALA A 246 -0.75 13.28 18.60
CA ALA A 246 -0.05 12.17 17.98
C ALA A 246 0.73 11.39 19.03
N GLU A 247 0.60 10.07 19.03
CA GLU A 247 1.37 9.17 19.89
C GLU A 247 2.68 8.78 19.20
N TRP A 248 3.82 8.96 19.86
CA TRP A 248 5.11 8.73 19.22
C TRP A 248 5.54 7.27 19.25
N VAL A 249 6.01 6.77 18.11
CA VAL A 249 6.68 5.47 17.96
C VAL A 249 8.15 5.66 17.57
N LEU A 250 8.45 6.36 16.48
CA LEU A 250 9.79 6.61 15.95
C LEU A 250 10.62 5.32 15.80
N GLY A 251 10.01 4.30 15.18
CA GLY A 251 10.59 2.97 14.98
C GLY A 251 9.53 1.93 14.58
N ASP A 252 9.73 0.68 14.97
CA ASP A 252 8.81 -0.41 14.66
C ASP A 252 7.58 -0.43 15.58
N THR A 253 7.78 -0.45 16.89
CA THR A 253 6.71 -0.64 17.87
C THR A 253 6.93 0.23 19.09
N LYS A 254 5.86 0.84 19.59
CA LYS A 254 5.91 1.69 20.79
C LYS A 254 6.57 1.00 21.98
N GLY A 255 6.25 -0.28 22.20
CA GLY A 255 6.76 -1.05 23.35
C GLY A 255 8.29 -1.10 23.39
N LYS A 256 8.95 -1.10 22.23
CA LYS A 256 10.42 -1.11 22.13
C LYS A 256 11.01 0.30 22.23
N THR A 257 10.35 1.28 21.62
CA THR A 257 10.94 2.61 21.41
C THR A 257 10.61 3.65 22.47
N ALA A 258 9.43 3.59 23.12
CA ALA A 258 8.91 4.68 23.95
C ALA A 258 9.90 5.19 25.02
N GLN A 259 10.68 4.30 25.61
CA GLN A 259 11.68 4.63 26.63
C GLN A 259 12.87 5.47 26.11
N TYR A 260 13.13 5.41 24.80
CA TYR A 260 14.25 6.07 24.15
C TYR A 260 13.85 7.39 23.48
N ILE A 261 12.55 7.72 23.49
CA ILE A 261 12.05 8.93 22.85
C ILE A 261 12.23 10.11 23.80
N VAL A 262 13.01 11.09 23.35
CA VAL A 262 13.19 12.38 24.02
C VAL A 262 12.47 13.43 23.21
N THR A 263 11.79 14.35 23.87
CA THR A 263 11.06 15.45 23.21
C THR A 263 11.64 16.80 23.57
N GLU A 264 11.58 17.75 22.65
CA GLU A 264 12.11 19.11 22.82
C GLU A 264 11.08 20.13 22.31
N LYS A 265 10.90 21.23 23.03
CA LYS A 265 10.10 22.35 22.53
C LYS A 265 10.97 23.24 21.67
N VAL A 266 10.45 23.69 20.54
CA VAL A 266 11.12 24.71 19.75
C VAL A 266 10.79 26.09 20.34
N PRO A 267 11.79 26.92 20.71
CA PRO A 267 11.53 28.26 21.24
C PRO A 267 10.68 29.11 20.29
N ASP A 268 9.80 29.92 20.86
CA ASP A 268 8.96 30.92 20.17
C ASP A 268 8.08 30.40 19.02
N THR A 269 7.90 29.08 18.91
CA THR A 269 7.06 28.45 17.88
C THR A 269 6.12 27.42 18.50
N ALA A 270 4.97 27.18 17.86
CA ALA A 270 4.05 26.12 18.27
C ALA A 270 4.49 24.75 17.72
N ALA A 271 5.71 24.32 18.05
CA ALA A 271 6.31 23.08 17.57
C ALA A 271 7.00 22.25 18.66
N LEU A 272 6.93 20.93 18.49
CA LEU A 272 7.58 19.93 19.32
C LEU A 272 8.42 19.01 18.44
N LEU A 273 9.67 18.78 18.83
CA LEU A 273 10.58 17.80 18.24
C LEU A 273 10.58 16.51 19.07
N ALA A 274 10.83 15.38 18.40
CA ALA A 274 10.98 14.07 19.01
C ALA A 274 12.17 13.33 18.40
N TYR A 275 12.98 12.72 19.26
CA TYR A 275 14.23 12.05 18.92
C TYR A 275 14.20 10.60 19.38
N ASN A 276 14.66 9.67 18.55
CA ASN A 276 15.01 8.32 18.99
C ASN A 276 16.44 7.98 18.54
N ARG A 277 17.42 8.33 19.37
CA ARG A 277 18.85 8.09 19.09
C ARG A 277 19.22 6.60 19.10
N TYR A 278 18.34 5.74 19.58
CA TYR A 278 18.52 4.28 19.65
C TYR A 278 17.89 3.55 18.45
N SER A 279 17.30 4.28 17.50
CA SER A 279 16.85 3.68 16.24
C SER A 279 18.03 3.12 15.46
N SER A 280 18.01 1.82 15.16
CA SER A 280 19.08 1.17 14.38
C SER A 280 19.10 1.64 12.92
N SER A 281 17.93 1.93 12.37
CA SER A 281 17.76 2.26 10.95
C SER A 281 17.75 3.77 10.71
N TYR A 282 17.42 4.58 11.71
CA TYR A 282 17.24 6.03 11.60
C TYR A 282 17.71 6.82 12.84
N PRO A 283 18.97 6.66 13.32
CA PRO A 283 19.44 7.30 14.56
C PRO A 283 19.58 8.84 14.49
N GLY A 284 19.73 9.38 13.27
CA GLY A 284 19.84 10.82 13.02
C GLY A 284 18.50 11.55 12.91
N SER A 285 17.45 10.83 12.50
CA SER A 285 16.16 11.41 12.14
C SER A 285 15.48 12.10 13.33
N VAL A 286 14.82 13.22 13.04
CA VAL A 286 14.10 14.03 14.04
C VAL A 286 12.68 14.24 13.56
N CYS A 287 11.72 13.75 14.31
CA CYS A 287 10.31 13.94 14.00
C CYS A 287 9.79 15.23 14.64
N PHE A 288 8.76 15.82 14.04
CA PHE A 288 8.15 17.02 14.57
C PHE A 288 6.63 17.02 14.44
N SER A 289 5.98 17.71 15.38
CA SER A 289 4.60 18.15 15.27
C SER A 289 4.58 19.67 15.41
N ALA A 290 3.87 20.37 14.52
CA ALA A 290 3.83 21.83 14.49
C ALA A 290 2.45 22.36 14.07
N VAL A 291 2.14 23.60 14.44
CA VAL A 291 0.96 24.33 13.96
C VAL A 291 1.33 25.78 13.64
N ASN A 292 0.66 26.37 12.67
CA ASN A 292 0.83 27.77 12.24
C ASN A 292 0.25 28.80 13.26
N ALA A 293 0.61 28.67 14.53
CA ALA A 293 0.17 29.58 15.59
C ALA A 293 1.35 30.27 16.26
N THR A 294 1.35 31.60 16.29
CA THR A 294 2.41 32.40 16.90
C THR A 294 2.12 32.75 18.36
N LYS A 295 0.85 32.72 18.80
CA LYS A 295 0.41 33.04 20.16
C LYS A 295 -0.78 32.17 20.57
N GLY A 296 -1.10 32.15 21.86
CA GLY A 296 -2.31 31.47 22.36
C GLY A 296 -2.26 29.94 22.26
N TYR A 297 -1.05 29.37 22.21
CA TYR A 297 -0.87 27.92 22.15
C TYR A 297 -0.35 27.35 23.48
N SER A 298 -0.64 26.07 23.71
CA SER A 298 -0.05 25.27 24.77
C SER A 298 0.27 23.87 24.24
N LEU A 299 1.19 23.16 24.88
CA LEU A 299 1.63 21.85 24.42
C LEU A 299 1.92 20.89 25.57
N THR A 300 1.93 19.59 25.28
CA THR A 300 2.49 18.56 26.16
C THR A 300 3.05 17.42 25.31
N ALA A 301 4.17 16.87 25.76
CA ALA A 301 4.77 15.66 25.22
C ALA A 301 4.57 14.44 26.13
N ASP A 302 3.83 14.61 27.23
CA ASP A 302 3.47 13.57 28.19
C ASP A 302 2.04 13.07 27.90
N ARG A 303 1.95 11.84 27.40
CA ARG A 303 0.73 11.13 27.07
C ARG A 303 -0.09 10.81 28.32
N GLU A 304 0.56 10.51 29.45
CA GLU A 304 -0.13 10.31 30.73
C GLU A 304 -0.84 11.61 31.14
N ALA A 305 -0.21 12.77 30.91
CA ALA A 305 -0.82 14.06 31.20
C ALA A 305 -1.97 14.43 30.25
N PHE A 306 -1.90 14.04 28.97
CA PHE A 306 -2.95 14.33 27.99
C PHE A 306 -4.12 13.35 28.06
N ILE A 307 -3.87 12.05 27.93
CA ILE A 307 -4.92 11.03 27.96
C ILE A 307 -5.45 10.85 29.38
N GLY A 308 -4.58 10.90 30.39
CA GLY A 308 -4.90 10.61 31.78
C GLY A 308 -4.75 9.14 32.12
N ARG A 309 -4.49 8.85 33.40
CA ARG A 309 -4.51 7.47 33.92
C ARG A 309 -5.92 6.88 33.73
N SER A 310 -5.99 5.74 33.05
CA SER A 310 -7.25 5.09 32.63
C SER A 310 -8.15 5.94 31.71
N GLY A 311 -7.61 7.01 31.13
CA GLY A 311 -8.30 7.79 30.11
C GLY A 311 -8.25 7.13 28.74
N THR A 312 -9.01 7.69 27.79
CA THR A 312 -9.05 7.22 26.39
C THR A 312 -9.01 8.42 25.45
N MET A 313 -8.69 8.20 24.17
CA MET A 313 -8.80 9.25 23.15
C MET A 313 -10.23 9.78 22.96
N ARG A 314 -11.25 9.02 23.38
CA ARG A 314 -12.64 9.51 23.39
C ARG A 314 -12.88 10.55 24.48
N SER A 315 -12.15 10.44 25.60
CA SER A 315 -12.25 11.39 26.72
C SER A 315 -10.90 11.65 27.38
N PRO A 316 -9.99 12.38 26.70
CA PRO A 316 -8.68 12.69 27.24
C PRO A 316 -8.79 13.69 28.39
N ALA A 317 -8.06 13.43 29.48
CA ALA A 317 -8.05 14.29 30.66
C ALA A 317 -7.56 15.72 30.36
N GLY A 318 -6.62 15.88 29.42
CA GLY A 318 -6.06 17.16 29.01
C GLY A 318 -7.10 18.13 28.46
N LEU A 319 -8.13 17.64 27.77
CA LEU A 319 -9.23 18.47 27.26
C LEU A 319 -10.20 18.94 28.35
N ARG A 320 -10.04 18.51 29.59
CA ARG A 320 -10.80 19.04 30.74
C ARG A 320 -10.04 20.13 31.49
N ARG A 321 -8.78 20.38 31.12
CA ARG A 321 -7.91 21.37 31.76
C ARG A 321 -7.95 22.71 31.04
N SER A 322 -7.63 23.79 31.74
CA SER A 322 -7.57 25.13 31.16
C SER A 322 -6.48 25.28 30.09
N ARG A 323 -5.41 24.49 30.17
CA ARG A 323 -4.31 24.39 29.19
C ARG A 323 -3.63 23.03 29.26
N LEU A 324 -2.77 22.72 28.30
CA LEU A 324 -1.89 21.54 28.34
C LEU A 324 -0.76 21.69 29.37
N SER A 325 -0.18 20.57 29.80
CA SER A 325 0.73 20.52 30.96
C SER A 325 2.06 21.27 30.77
N GLY A 326 2.48 21.51 29.52
CA GLY A 326 3.78 22.09 29.22
C GLY A 326 4.95 21.12 29.37
N LYS A 327 4.73 19.83 29.66
CA LYS A 327 5.82 18.86 29.81
C LYS A 327 6.46 18.53 28.46
N ALA A 328 7.79 18.48 28.41
CA ALA A 328 8.61 17.97 27.32
C ALA A 328 9.96 17.54 27.90
N GLY A 329 10.64 16.61 27.25
CA GLY A 329 11.92 16.07 27.71
C GLY A 329 12.01 14.55 27.59
N ALA A 330 12.93 13.98 28.36
CA ALA A 330 13.12 12.54 28.49
C ALA A 330 12.23 11.92 29.57
N ALA A 331 12.17 10.58 29.62
CA ALA A 331 11.46 9.81 30.65
C ALA A 331 9.95 10.10 30.78
N LEU A 332 9.31 10.50 29.68
CA LEU A 332 7.85 10.65 29.57
C LEU A 332 7.21 9.41 28.92
N ASP A 333 5.88 9.29 28.98
CA ASP A 333 5.13 8.50 28.00
C ASP A 333 4.94 9.38 26.76
N PRO A 334 5.72 9.18 25.67
CA PRO A 334 5.92 10.22 24.67
C PRO A 334 4.70 10.40 23.75
N CYS A 335 4.26 11.64 23.59
CA CYS A 335 3.30 12.07 22.57
C CYS A 335 3.65 13.46 22.03
N ALA A 336 2.86 13.96 21.11
CA ALA A 336 2.76 15.38 20.79
C ALA A 336 1.30 15.80 20.90
N ALA A 337 0.98 16.67 21.85
CA ALA A 337 -0.29 17.36 21.89
C ALA A 337 -0.05 18.86 21.77
N LEU A 338 -0.67 19.50 20.76
CA LEU A 338 -0.58 20.93 20.51
C LEU A 338 -1.98 21.53 20.51
N GLN A 339 -2.26 22.47 21.41
CA GLN A 339 -3.54 23.15 21.54
C GLN A 339 -3.38 24.63 21.17
N VAL A 340 -4.27 25.14 20.32
CA VAL A 340 -4.33 26.55 19.91
C VAL A 340 -5.69 27.12 20.29
N GLN A 341 -5.73 28.29 20.93
CA GLN A 341 -6.96 29.02 21.22
C GLN A 341 -7.28 30.00 20.10
N ILE A 342 -8.55 30.05 19.71
CA ILE A 342 -9.08 30.93 18.67
C ILE A 342 -10.38 31.60 19.16
N ASN A 343 -10.53 32.88 18.83
CA ASN A 343 -11.81 33.59 18.96
C ASN A 343 -12.40 33.73 17.56
N LEU A 344 -13.63 33.28 17.37
CA LEU A 344 -14.30 33.24 16.08
C LEU A 344 -15.61 34.01 16.21
N TYR A 345 -15.70 35.20 15.59
CA TYR A 345 -16.94 35.99 15.55
C TYR A 345 -18.02 35.27 14.73
N ALA A 346 -19.27 35.74 14.84
CA ALA A 346 -20.36 35.20 14.02
C ALA A 346 -20.04 35.33 12.53
N ASP A 347 -20.30 34.29 11.75
CA ASP A 347 -20.03 34.16 10.30
C ASP A 347 -18.56 34.34 9.92
N GLN A 348 -17.63 34.26 10.88
CA GLN A 348 -16.20 34.32 10.60
C GLN A 348 -15.65 32.93 10.25
N GLU A 349 -14.73 32.91 9.30
CA GLU A 349 -13.91 31.75 8.96
C GLU A 349 -12.47 31.89 9.47
N THR A 350 -11.83 30.78 9.81
CA THR A 350 -10.41 30.72 10.14
C THR A 350 -9.81 29.37 9.74
N GLU A 351 -8.49 29.34 9.58
CA GLU A 351 -7.76 28.16 9.13
C GLU A 351 -6.57 27.86 10.04
N LEU A 352 -6.41 26.60 10.39
CA LEU A 352 -5.28 26.08 11.15
C LEU A 352 -4.62 24.94 10.38
N ASN A 353 -3.30 24.96 10.32
CA ASN A 353 -2.51 23.95 9.62
C ASN A 353 -1.61 23.20 10.61
N PHE A 354 -2.05 22.00 11.00
CA PHE A 354 -1.24 21.08 11.79
C PHE A 354 -0.38 20.22 10.88
N ARG A 355 0.89 20.07 11.24
CA ARG A 355 1.90 19.37 10.45
C ARG A 355 2.57 18.29 11.28
N LEU A 356 2.72 17.11 10.70
CA LEU A 356 3.49 16.00 11.26
C LEU A 356 4.54 15.60 10.24
N GLY A 357 5.81 15.58 10.63
CA GLY A 357 6.90 15.33 9.67
C GLY A 357 8.18 14.79 10.29
N ALA A 358 9.18 14.56 9.44
CA ALA A 358 10.48 14.04 9.86
C ALA A 358 11.64 14.68 9.08
N GLY A 359 12.57 15.32 9.78
CA GLY A 359 13.86 15.75 9.25
C GLY A 359 14.90 14.63 9.32
N LYS A 360 15.97 14.76 8.52
CA LYS A 360 17.13 13.86 8.53
C LYS A 360 17.97 14.06 9.79
N ASP A 361 17.89 15.27 10.33
CA ASP A 361 18.47 15.73 11.57
C ASP A 361 17.63 16.91 12.12
N LYS A 362 18.10 17.52 13.21
CA LYS A 362 17.42 18.65 13.86
C LYS A 362 17.36 19.89 12.96
N ALA A 363 18.42 20.18 12.21
CA ALA A 363 18.47 21.38 11.37
C ALA A 363 17.46 21.26 10.22
N HIS A 364 17.42 20.10 9.55
CA HIS A 364 16.43 19.83 8.52
C HIS A 364 15.00 19.86 9.08
N ALA A 365 14.75 19.31 10.27
CA ALA A 365 13.42 19.38 10.88
C ALA A 365 12.97 20.83 11.15
N LEU A 366 13.87 21.69 11.64
CA LEU A 366 13.59 23.11 11.87
C LEU A 366 13.36 23.88 10.55
N GLU A 367 14.13 23.57 9.51
CA GLU A 367 13.93 24.12 8.16
C GLU A 367 12.54 23.77 7.61
N LEU A 368 12.14 22.49 7.71
CA LEU A 368 10.82 22.03 7.28
C LEU A 368 9.68 22.73 8.04
N ILE A 369 9.85 22.94 9.36
CA ILE A 369 8.86 23.66 10.19
C ILE A 369 8.71 25.12 9.73
N ALA A 370 9.83 25.81 9.51
CA ALA A 370 9.84 27.22 9.11
C ALA A 370 9.29 27.41 7.69
N GLN A 371 9.73 26.59 6.73
CA GLN A 371 9.30 26.66 5.33
C GLN A 371 7.79 26.45 5.18
N SER A 372 7.20 25.57 5.99
CA SER A 372 5.79 25.16 5.88
C SER A 372 4.86 25.90 6.85
N GLU A 373 5.31 26.99 7.48
CA GLU A 373 4.55 27.68 8.53
C GLU A 373 3.31 28.40 8.00
N GLU A 374 3.40 29.00 6.81
CA GLU A 374 2.31 29.79 6.22
C GLU A 374 1.22 28.92 5.58
N ASN A 375 -0.03 29.39 5.62
CA ASN A 375 -1.17 28.69 4.99
C ASN A 375 -1.03 28.66 3.46
N GLU A 376 -0.43 29.70 2.89
CA GLU A 376 -0.09 29.81 1.47
C GLU A 376 0.76 28.62 1.02
N TYR A 377 1.69 28.15 1.87
CA TYR A 377 2.49 26.96 1.58
C TYR A 377 1.63 25.70 1.51
N ALA A 378 0.70 25.53 2.46
CA ALA A 378 -0.22 24.38 2.48
C ALA A 378 -1.10 24.34 1.22
N SER A 379 -1.60 25.50 0.80
CA SER A 379 -2.38 25.65 -0.42
C SER A 379 -1.56 25.31 -1.67
N GLN A 380 -0.31 25.78 -1.74
CA GLN A 380 0.61 25.46 -2.83
C GLN A 380 0.96 23.96 -2.86
N ALA A 381 1.25 23.36 -1.70
CA ALA A 381 1.50 21.93 -1.58
C ALA A 381 0.32 21.11 -2.08
N LEU A 382 -0.92 21.45 -1.69
CA LEU A 382 -2.13 20.79 -2.18
C LEU A 382 -2.30 20.95 -3.70
N SER A 383 -2.06 22.15 -4.23
CA SER A 383 -2.10 22.40 -5.68
C SER A 383 -1.09 21.53 -6.43
N LEU A 384 0.14 21.42 -5.94
CA LEU A 384 1.19 20.59 -6.53
C LEU A 384 0.85 19.10 -6.50
N ILE A 385 0.13 18.63 -5.48
CA ILE A 385 -0.37 17.24 -5.39
C ILE A 385 -1.43 17.00 -6.46
N HIS A 386 -2.38 17.92 -6.62
CA HIS A 386 -3.38 17.83 -7.69
C HIS A 386 -2.72 17.83 -9.08
N THR A 387 -1.77 18.74 -9.31
CA THR A 387 -1.00 18.77 -10.57
C THR A 387 -0.28 17.45 -10.80
N GLN A 388 0.42 16.93 -9.80
CA GLN A 388 1.16 15.65 -9.90
C GLN A 388 0.21 14.48 -10.24
N TRP A 389 -0.90 14.33 -9.54
CA TRP A 389 -1.82 13.22 -9.80
C TRP A 389 -2.54 13.38 -11.13
N ASN A 390 -2.92 14.60 -11.53
CA ASN A 390 -3.44 14.83 -12.89
C ASN A 390 -2.39 14.49 -13.96
N GLU A 391 -1.13 14.89 -13.79
CA GLU A 391 -0.04 14.56 -14.72
C GLU A 391 0.19 13.05 -14.86
N ILE A 392 0.10 12.30 -13.76
CA ILE A 392 0.29 10.84 -13.74
C ILE A 392 -0.91 10.10 -14.34
N LEU A 393 -2.13 10.47 -13.92
CA LEU A 393 -3.35 9.74 -14.23
C LEU A 393 -3.89 10.09 -15.63
N GLU A 394 -3.71 11.32 -16.09
CA GLU A 394 -4.13 11.76 -17.42
C GLU A 394 -3.12 11.41 -18.52
N GLN A 395 -2.09 10.60 -18.23
CA GLN A 395 -1.25 10.00 -19.28
C GLN A 395 -2.07 9.11 -20.20
N THR A 396 -3.07 8.43 -19.65
CA THR A 396 -4.05 7.69 -20.45
C THR A 396 -5.41 7.72 -19.78
N THR A 397 -6.37 8.41 -20.42
CA THR A 397 -7.74 8.52 -19.93
C THR A 397 -8.68 7.75 -20.83
N ILE A 398 -9.58 6.97 -20.23
CA ILE A 398 -10.53 6.11 -20.93
C ILE A 398 -11.95 6.63 -20.77
N GLN A 399 -12.67 6.74 -21.89
CA GLN A 399 -14.10 6.96 -21.92
C GLN A 399 -14.80 5.79 -22.62
N SER A 400 -15.43 4.93 -21.83
CA SER A 400 -16.23 3.80 -22.30
C SER A 400 -17.70 3.90 -21.83
N PRO A 401 -18.61 3.08 -22.40
CA PRO A 401 -19.99 2.96 -21.93
C PRO A 401 -20.14 2.51 -20.47
N ASP A 402 -19.09 1.95 -19.84
CA ASP A 402 -19.11 1.51 -18.45
C ASP A 402 -18.30 2.44 -17.53
N PRO A 403 -18.96 3.26 -16.69
CA PRO A 403 -18.25 4.20 -15.82
C PRO A 403 -17.29 3.52 -14.83
N ALA A 404 -17.58 2.30 -14.36
CA ALA A 404 -16.70 1.59 -13.43
C ALA A 404 -15.34 1.27 -14.05
N LEU A 405 -15.33 0.83 -15.32
CA LEU A 405 -14.08 0.64 -16.06
C LEU A 405 -13.32 1.97 -16.19
N ASN A 406 -14.01 3.08 -16.50
CA ASN A 406 -13.36 4.39 -16.66
C ASN A 406 -12.67 4.84 -15.35
N PHE A 407 -13.39 4.78 -14.22
CA PHE A 407 -12.88 5.22 -12.92
C PHE A 407 -11.69 4.39 -12.44
N LEU A 408 -11.76 3.06 -12.60
CA LEU A 408 -10.69 2.16 -12.17
C LEU A 408 -9.45 2.32 -13.06
N SER A 409 -9.64 2.25 -14.39
CA SER A 409 -8.55 2.23 -15.37
C SER A 409 -7.83 3.57 -15.52
N SER A 410 -8.56 4.69 -15.42
CA SER A 410 -7.99 6.04 -15.60
C SER A 410 -7.55 6.70 -14.29
N GLY A 411 -7.65 6.00 -13.15
CA GLY A 411 -7.46 6.60 -11.84
C GLY A 411 -7.05 5.61 -10.77
N TRP A 412 -8.04 4.96 -10.15
CA TRP A 412 -7.88 4.28 -8.88
C TRP A 412 -6.90 3.11 -8.88
N LEU A 413 -6.78 2.34 -9.98
CA LEU A 413 -5.83 1.22 -10.05
C LEU A 413 -4.37 1.71 -10.13
N THR A 414 -4.11 2.75 -10.91
CA THR A 414 -2.79 3.40 -10.99
C THR A 414 -2.46 4.09 -9.67
N TYR A 415 -3.43 4.76 -9.05
CA TYR A 415 -3.28 5.38 -7.73
C TYR A 415 -2.95 4.34 -6.64
N GLN A 416 -3.68 3.22 -6.59
CA GLN A 416 -3.42 2.11 -5.67
C GLN A 416 -2.03 1.52 -5.90
N THR A 417 -1.64 1.27 -7.15
CA THR A 417 -0.31 0.75 -7.48
C THR A 417 0.79 1.72 -7.03
N LEU A 418 0.67 3.00 -7.34
CA LEU A 418 1.75 3.95 -7.08
C LEU A 418 1.81 4.38 -5.61
N SER A 419 0.71 4.89 -5.07
CA SER A 419 0.65 5.42 -3.70
C SER A 419 0.85 4.32 -2.66
N CYS A 420 0.17 3.19 -2.81
CA CYS A 420 0.20 2.11 -1.82
C CYS A 420 1.33 1.10 -2.04
N ARG A 421 1.56 0.62 -3.26
CA ARG A 421 2.53 -0.47 -3.50
C ARG A 421 3.95 0.02 -3.67
N ILE A 422 4.14 1.04 -4.51
CA ILE A 422 5.49 1.53 -4.83
C ILE A 422 5.98 2.52 -3.78
N TRP A 423 5.22 3.54 -3.42
CA TRP A 423 5.66 4.60 -2.51
C TRP A 423 5.44 4.28 -1.04
N GLY A 424 4.23 3.90 -0.65
CA GLY A 424 3.92 3.64 0.75
C GLY A 424 4.38 2.29 1.26
N ARG A 425 4.31 1.26 0.40
CA ARG A 425 4.45 -0.16 0.76
C ARG A 425 3.61 -0.50 2.00
N SER A 426 2.38 0.01 2.02
CA SER A 426 1.50 -0.03 3.20
C SER A 426 0.03 0.06 2.83
N GLY A 427 -0.84 -0.45 3.68
CA GLY A 427 -2.29 -0.32 3.61
C GLY A 427 -2.92 -0.36 5.02
N TYR A 428 -4.25 -0.40 5.09
CA TYR A 428 -4.94 -0.49 6.39
C TYR A 428 -4.60 -1.78 7.14
N TYR A 429 -4.71 -2.92 6.44
CA TYR A 429 -4.48 -4.25 7.01
C TYR A 429 -3.00 -4.66 7.08
N GLN A 430 -2.08 -3.85 6.56
CA GLN A 430 -0.64 -4.15 6.59
C GLN A 430 0.23 -2.90 6.60
N SER A 431 1.12 -2.83 7.59
CA SER A 431 2.24 -1.89 7.66
C SER A 431 3.52 -2.62 7.25
N GLY A 432 3.80 -2.66 5.94
CA GLY A 432 4.78 -3.56 5.33
C GLY A 432 6.18 -2.97 5.20
N GLY A 433 6.31 -1.84 4.49
CA GLY A 433 7.57 -1.11 4.31
C GLY A 433 8.66 -1.80 3.48
N ALA A 434 8.60 -3.12 3.29
CA ALA A 434 9.52 -3.90 2.48
C ALA A 434 9.19 -3.84 0.98
N PHE A 435 10.22 -4.04 0.17
CA PHE A 435 10.10 -4.40 -1.23
C PHE A 435 10.15 -5.92 -1.36
N GLY A 436 9.15 -6.53 -1.98
CA GLY A 436 9.20 -7.90 -2.50
C GLY A 436 9.70 -7.90 -3.94
N PHE A 437 10.66 -8.78 -4.24
CA PHE A 437 11.34 -8.82 -5.55
C PHE A 437 10.34 -9.06 -6.67
N ARG A 438 9.61 -10.16 -6.57
CA ARG A 438 8.51 -10.54 -7.46
C ARG A 438 7.40 -9.48 -7.48
N ASP A 439 7.03 -8.99 -6.30
CA ASP A 439 5.87 -8.12 -6.13
C ASP A 439 6.05 -6.79 -6.86
N GLN A 440 7.15 -6.06 -6.62
CA GLN A 440 7.30 -4.74 -7.22
C GLN A 440 7.65 -4.79 -8.70
N LEU A 441 8.30 -5.85 -9.18
CA LEU A 441 8.48 -6.06 -10.62
C LEU A 441 7.13 -6.20 -11.33
N GLN A 442 6.17 -6.92 -10.73
CA GLN A 442 4.81 -7.02 -11.26
C GLN A 442 4.03 -5.70 -11.15
N ASP A 443 4.12 -5.02 -10.00
CA ASP A 443 3.43 -3.75 -9.76
C ASP A 443 3.82 -2.70 -10.83
N VAL A 444 5.10 -2.57 -11.19
CA VAL A 444 5.55 -1.54 -12.14
C VAL A 444 5.17 -1.79 -13.60
N MET A 445 4.72 -2.99 -13.97
CA MET A 445 4.22 -3.25 -15.32
C MET A 445 3.02 -2.34 -15.65
N ALA A 446 2.18 -2.02 -14.66
CA ALA A 446 1.08 -1.07 -14.79
C ALA A 446 1.53 0.36 -15.11
N LEU A 447 2.79 0.69 -14.87
CA LEU A 447 3.34 2.03 -15.01
C LEU A 447 4.10 2.25 -16.32
N PHE A 448 4.25 1.25 -17.19
CA PHE A 448 5.04 1.41 -18.43
C PHE A 448 4.55 2.54 -19.34
N ASN A 449 3.24 2.78 -19.38
CA ASN A 449 2.67 3.89 -20.16
C ASN A 449 2.63 5.22 -19.41
N THR A 450 2.58 5.20 -18.07
CA THR A 450 2.30 6.40 -17.26
C THR A 450 3.55 6.96 -16.59
N ARG A 451 4.40 6.10 -16.00
CA ARG A 451 5.65 6.44 -15.30
C ARG A 451 6.74 5.39 -15.62
N PRO A 452 7.18 5.28 -16.89
CA PRO A 452 8.25 4.36 -17.26
C PRO A 452 9.56 4.66 -16.52
N ASP A 453 9.78 5.91 -16.10
CA ASP A 453 10.91 6.30 -15.27
C ASP A 453 10.93 5.57 -13.91
N ILE A 454 9.78 5.44 -13.24
CA ILE A 454 9.65 4.68 -11.99
C ILE A 454 9.85 3.19 -12.26
N ALA A 455 9.29 2.67 -13.35
CA ALA A 455 9.47 1.27 -13.72
C ALA A 455 10.95 0.93 -13.96
N LYS A 456 11.69 1.78 -14.69
CA LYS A 456 13.14 1.65 -14.91
C LYS A 456 13.90 1.62 -13.58
N GLN A 457 13.62 2.56 -12.69
CA GLN A 457 14.25 2.62 -11.37
C GLN A 457 14.00 1.35 -10.54
N GLN A 458 12.77 0.82 -10.57
CA GLN A 458 12.42 -0.38 -9.83
C GLN A 458 13.07 -1.65 -10.41
N ILE A 459 13.20 -1.76 -11.73
CA ILE A 459 13.91 -2.86 -12.40
C ILE A 459 15.38 -2.86 -11.97
N ILE A 460 16.04 -1.70 -12.01
CA ILE A 460 17.43 -1.53 -11.57
C ILE A 460 17.57 -1.87 -10.08
N LEU A 461 16.66 -1.35 -9.24
CA LEU A 461 16.66 -1.63 -7.81
C LEU A 461 16.50 -3.13 -7.53
N SER A 462 15.62 -3.82 -8.24
CA SER A 462 15.41 -5.26 -8.04
C SER A 462 16.65 -6.04 -8.46
N ALA A 463 17.26 -5.73 -9.61
CA ALA A 463 18.51 -6.35 -10.03
C ALA A 463 19.65 -6.18 -9.01
N SER A 464 19.72 -5.04 -8.30
CA SER A 464 20.71 -4.82 -7.22
C SER A 464 20.54 -5.77 -6.02
N ARG A 465 19.48 -6.58 -6.01
CA ARG A 465 19.16 -7.57 -4.98
C ARG A 465 19.32 -9.01 -5.47
N GLN A 466 19.97 -9.20 -6.62
CA GLN A 466 20.39 -10.50 -7.12
C GLN A 466 21.74 -10.90 -6.50
N PHE A 467 21.84 -12.15 -6.05
CA PHE A 467 23.08 -12.74 -5.58
C PHE A 467 23.94 -13.24 -6.75
N ILE A 468 25.25 -13.36 -6.56
CA ILE A 468 26.20 -13.85 -7.58
C ILE A 468 25.81 -15.23 -8.18
N GLN A 469 25.04 -16.05 -7.46
CA GLN A 469 24.57 -17.36 -7.91
C GLN A 469 23.35 -17.30 -8.85
N GLY A 470 22.70 -16.14 -8.98
CA GLY A 470 21.57 -15.89 -9.87
C GLY A 470 20.20 -15.87 -9.20
N ASP A 471 20.07 -16.38 -7.97
CA ASP A 471 18.90 -16.16 -7.11
C ASP A 471 18.93 -14.78 -6.46
N VAL A 472 17.90 -14.45 -5.68
CA VAL A 472 17.62 -13.06 -5.25
C VAL A 472 17.18 -13.03 -3.79
N GLN A 473 17.21 -11.84 -3.17
CA GLN A 473 16.43 -11.62 -1.96
C GLN A 473 14.94 -11.67 -2.32
N HIS A 474 14.16 -12.48 -1.61
CA HIS A 474 12.71 -12.57 -1.80
C HIS A 474 12.03 -11.24 -1.43
N TRP A 475 12.46 -10.61 -0.34
CA TRP A 475 12.11 -9.23 0.02
C TRP A 475 13.18 -8.57 0.89
N TRP A 476 13.19 -7.23 0.94
CA TRP A 476 14.12 -6.44 1.77
C TRP A 476 13.50 -5.12 2.27
N HIS A 477 13.98 -4.61 3.40
CA HIS A 477 13.61 -3.29 3.92
C HIS A 477 14.60 -2.21 3.48
N PRO A 478 14.15 -1.10 2.87
CA PRO A 478 14.97 0.10 2.71
C PRO A 478 15.15 0.84 4.06
N PRO A 479 16.22 1.64 4.23
CA PRO A 479 17.28 1.90 3.25
C PRO A 479 18.42 0.88 3.29
N THR A 480 18.52 0.08 4.36
CA THR A 480 19.69 -0.79 4.60
C THR A 480 19.77 -1.96 3.62
N GLY A 481 18.64 -2.46 3.12
CA GLY A 481 18.60 -3.65 2.25
C GLY A 481 18.66 -4.97 3.01
N ARG A 482 18.45 -4.95 4.34
CA ARG A 482 18.30 -6.17 5.12
C ARG A 482 17.04 -6.89 4.68
N GLY A 483 17.14 -8.19 4.40
CA GLY A 483 16.08 -8.92 3.71
C GLY A 483 16.19 -10.42 3.86
N VAL A 484 15.21 -11.12 3.30
CA VAL A 484 15.13 -12.58 3.34
C VAL A 484 15.62 -13.17 2.03
N ARG A 485 16.45 -14.22 2.13
CA ARG A 485 16.79 -15.11 1.00
C ARG A 485 16.06 -16.44 1.18
N THR A 486 15.38 -16.90 0.15
CA THR A 486 14.59 -18.15 0.13
C THR A 486 15.04 -19.06 -1.03
N ARG A 487 14.35 -20.20 -1.22
CA ARG A 487 14.43 -21.00 -2.46
C ARG A 487 13.17 -20.85 -3.33
N CYS A 488 12.45 -19.73 -3.21
CA CYS A 488 11.32 -19.45 -4.11
C CYS A 488 11.84 -19.30 -5.54
N SER A 489 11.31 -20.10 -6.45
CA SER A 489 11.92 -20.37 -7.74
C SER A 489 11.45 -19.44 -8.86
N ASP A 490 10.41 -18.64 -8.62
CA ASP A 490 9.89 -17.71 -9.61
C ASP A 490 10.44 -16.29 -9.45
N ASP A 491 10.83 -15.90 -8.23
CA ASP A 491 11.32 -14.56 -7.88
C ASP A 491 12.31 -14.01 -8.92
N TYR A 492 13.40 -14.74 -9.17
CA TYR A 492 14.46 -14.30 -10.07
C TYR A 492 14.01 -14.23 -11.53
N LEU A 493 13.00 -15.00 -11.96
CA LEU A 493 12.49 -15.00 -13.34
C LEU A 493 11.60 -13.80 -13.66
N TRP A 494 11.11 -13.08 -12.64
CA TRP A 494 10.38 -11.84 -12.88
C TRP A 494 11.27 -10.73 -13.44
N LEU A 495 12.57 -10.72 -13.11
CA LEU A 495 13.51 -9.72 -13.64
C LEU A 495 13.62 -9.79 -15.19
N PRO A 496 14.01 -10.91 -15.81
CA PRO A 496 14.09 -11.00 -17.27
C PRO A 496 12.72 -10.79 -17.95
N PHE A 497 11.63 -11.25 -17.33
CA PHE A 497 10.27 -11.05 -17.86
C PHE A 497 9.90 -9.57 -17.95
N VAL A 498 10.04 -8.83 -16.85
CA VAL A 498 9.64 -7.42 -16.76
C VAL A 498 10.61 -6.53 -17.54
N LEU A 499 11.92 -6.85 -17.54
CA LEU A 499 12.91 -6.16 -18.36
C LEU A 499 12.56 -6.25 -19.85
N ALA A 500 12.22 -7.44 -20.35
CA ALA A 500 11.84 -7.61 -21.75
C ALA A 500 10.59 -6.80 -22.10
N GLN A 501 9.55 -6.86 -21.26
CA GLN A 501 8.33 -6.07 -21.51
C GLN A 501 8.56 -4.57 -21.43
N TYR A 502 9.40 -4.09 -20.51
CA TYR A 502 9.78 -2.68 -20.43
C TYR A 502 10.45 -2.23 -21.72
N VAL A 503 11.43 -2.99 -22.24
CA VAL A 503 12.13 -2.67 -23.50
C VAL A 503 11.15 -2.68 -24.67
N PHE A 504 10.29 -3.69 -24.78
CA PHE A 504 9.32 -3.76 -25.88
C PHE A 504 8.31 -2.60 -25.84
N THR A 505 7.77 -2.29 -24.65
CA THR A 505 6.76 -1.23 -24.51
C THR A 505 7.34 0.17 -24.68
N THR A 506 8.48 0.45 -24.05
CA THR A 506 9.05 1.81 -24.04
C THR A 506 9.96 2.09 -25.23
N GLY A 507 10.60 1.07 -25.80
CA GLY A 507 11.68 1.20 -26.78
C GLY A 507 13.03 1.60 -26.16
N ASP A 508 13.12 1.74 -24.83
CA ASP A 508 14.35 2.13 -24.14
C ASP A 508 15.28 0.93 -23.98
N GLU A 509 16.15 0.69 -24.96
CA GLU A 509 17.16 -0.37 -24.94
C GLU A 509 18.35 -0.04 -24.03
N THR A 510 18.55 1.24 -23.68
CA THR A 510 19.69 1.68 -22.84
C THR A 510 19.68 1.05 -21.45
N ILE A 511 18.52 0.61 -20.98
CA ILE A 511 18.39 -0.11 -19.72
C ILE A 511 19.19 -1.42 -19.71
N LEU A 512 19.32 -2.10 -20.86
CA LEU A 512 19.98 -3.41 -20.95
C LEU A 512 21.48 -3.33 -20.61
N GLU A 513 22.09 -2.18 -20.84
CA GLU A 513 23.52 -1.91 -20.59
C GLU A 513 23.78 -1.32 -19.20
N CYS A 514 22.73 -1.03 -18.41
CA CYS A 514 22.87 -0.38 -17.12
C CYS A 514 23.69 -1.25 -16.14
N PRO A 515 24.81 -0.76 -15.59
CA PRO A 515 25.67 -1.55 -14.72
C PRO A 515 25.11 -1.62 -13.30
N VAL A 516 24.94 -2.83 -12.79
CA VAL A 516 24.37 -3.11 -11.45
C VAL A 516 25.25 -4.12 -10.70
N SER A 517 25.49 -3.86 -9.42
CA SER A 517 26.23 -4.77 -8.52
C SER A 517 25.38 -5.96 -8.11
N PHE A 518 26.03 -7.08 -7.80
CA PHE A 518 25.39 -8.22 -7.14
C PHE A 518 25.47 -8.10 -5.61
N LEU A 519 24.80 -9.04 -4.96
CA LEU A 519 24.96 -9.34 -3.54
C LEU A 519 25.85 -10.57 -3.34
N ASP A 520 26.67 -10.52 -2.30
CA ASP A 520 27.36 -11.68 -1.74
C ASP A 520 26.75 -12.05 -0.38
N GLY A 521 26.49 -13.35 -0.23
CA GLY A 521 25.84 -13.93 0.93
C GLY A 521 25.87 -15.45 0.84
N ARG A 522 25.91 -16.11 1.99
CA ARG A 522 25.95 -17.57 2.05
C ARG A 522 24.72 -18.19 1.39
N LEU A 523 24.89 -19.39 0.84
CA LEU A 523 23.77 -20.21 0.42
C LEU A 523 22.96 -20.68 1.64
N LEU A 524 21.70 -21.02 1.41
CA LEU A 524 20.88 -21.68 2.43
C LEU A 524 21.43 -23.09 2.70
N ASN A 525 21.55 -23.43 3.98
CA ASN A 525 21.97 -24.77 4.40
C ASN A 525 20.89 -25.82 4.09
N GLU A 526 21.26 -27.09 4.08
CA GLU A 526 20.28 -28.18 3.98
C GLU A 526 19.29 -28.10 5.15
N GLY A 527 17.98 -28.18 4.84
CA GLY A 527 16.90 -28.06 5.82
C GLY A 527 16.58 -26.63 6.30
N GLU A 528 17.31 -25.60 5.84
CA GLU A 528 17.01 -24.21 6.15
C GLU A 528 16.05 -23.63 5.11
N ASP A 529 14.83 -23.23 5.51
CA ASP A 529 13.81 -22.69 4.58
C ASP A 529 14.17 -21.28 4.08
N SER A 530 14.67 -20.42 4.98
CA SER A 530 15.08 -19.04 4.68
C SER A 530 16.02 -18.48 5.76
N TYR A 531 16.73 -17.39 5.46
CA TYR A 531 17.40 -16.58 6.48
C TYR A 531 17.20 -15.08 6.22
N TYR A 532 17.19 -14.30 7.31
CA TYR A 532 17.12 -12.83 7.28
C TYR A 532 18.48 -12.23 7.62
N ASP A 533 19.07 -11.47 6.69
CA ASP A 533 20.41 -10.88 6.88
C ASP A 533 20.61 -9.60 6.07
N LEU A 534 21.72 -8.90 6.33
CA LEU A 534 22.24 -7.80 5.55
C LEU A 534 23.39 -8.30 4.66
N PRO A 535 23.12 -8.63 3.39
CA PRO A 535 24.16 -9.13 2.48
C PRO A 535 25.16 -8.04 2.11
N MET A 536 26.37 -8.46 1.72
CA MET A 536 27.40 -7.54 1.23
C MET A 536 27.11 -7.19 -0.23
N ILE A 537 27.40 -5.96 -0.64
CA ILE A 537 27.30 -5.54 -2.04
C ILE A 537 28.66 -5.78 -2.70
N THR A 538 28.68 -6.43 -3.86
CA THR A 538 29.92 -6.72 -4.59
C THR A 538 30.46 -5.47 -5.30
N GLU A 539 31.78 -5.40 -5.46
CA GLU A 539 32.42 -4.38 -6.31
C GLU A 539 32.18 -4.67 -7.81
N GLU A 540 32.07 -5.94 -8.17
CA GLU A 540 31.74 -6.40 -9.52
C GLU A 540 30.36 -5.89 -9.94
N LYS A 541 30.29 -5.34 -11.16
CA LYS A 541 29.07 -4.87 -11.81
C LYS A 541 28.95 -5.51 -13.17
N GLU A 542 27.74 -5.95 -13.48
CA GLU A 542 27.38 -6.42 -14.81
C GLU A 542 26.17 -5.65 -15.33
N SER A 543 25.94 -5.72 -16.64
CA SER A 543 24.78 -5.08 -17.24
C SER A 543 23.47 -5.78 -16.83
N LEU A 544 22.35 -5.06 -16.86
CA LEU A 544 21.03 -5.66 -16.59
C LEU A 544 20.72 -6.85 -17.51
N TYR A 545 21.21 -6.83 -18.75
CA TYR A 545 21.14 -7.99 -19.64
C TYR A 545 21.79 -9.24 -19.02
N GLN A 546 22.98 -9.11 -18.42
CA GLN A 546 23.68 -10.22 -17.81
C GLN A 546 23.02 -10.70 -16.50
N HIS A 547 22.50 -9.77 -15.67
CA HIS A 547 21.67 -10.12 -14.51
C HIS A 547 20.46 -10.98 -14.91
N ALA A 548 19.77 -10.56 -15.98
CA ALA A 548 18.63 -11.27 -16.54
C ALA A 548 19.01 -12.64 -17.12
N LEU A 549 20.14 -12.74 -17.85
CA LEU A 549 20.66 -14.00 -18.37
C LEU A 549 21.04 -14.97 -17.22
N LYS A 550 21.71 -14.48 -16.18
CA LYS A 550 22.08 -15.27 -15.00
C LYS A 550 20.85 -15.79 -14.26
N ALA A 551 19.79 -14.99 -14.14
CA ALA A 551 18.51 -15.44 -13.59
C ALA A 551 17.87 -16.56 -14.42
N ILE A 552 17.89 -16.45 -15.75
CA ILE A 552 17.38 -17.49 -16.66
C ILE A 552 18.19 -18.77 -16.50
N GLN A 553 19.52 -18.68 -16.53
CA GLN A 553 20.41 -19.84 -16.35
C GLN A 553 20.14 -20.54 -15.01
N HIS A 554 19.92 -19.77 -13.95
CA HIS A 554 19.54 -20.30 -12.64
C HIS A 554 18.18 -21.01 -12.66
N GLY A 555 17.22 -20.49 -13.44
CA GLY A 555 15.89 -21.09 -13.62
C GLY A 555 15.82 -22.32 -14.53
N LEU A 556 16.86 -22.61 -15.32
CA LEU A 556 16.90 -23.76 -16.24
C LEU A 556 17.16 -25.12 -15.55
N ARG A 557 17.10 -25.17 -14.22
CA ARG A 557 17.19 -26.41 -13.45
C ARG A 557 15.84 -27.12 -13.46
N THR A 558 15.83 -28.36 -13.95
CA THR A 558 14.62 -29.16 -14.10
C THR A 558 14.68 -30.43 -13.26
N GLY A 559 13.52 -30.92 -12.83
CA GLY A 559 13.37 -32.22 -12.20
C GLY A 559 13.26 -33.35 -13.22
N VAL A 560 12.76 -34.49 -12.76
CA VAL A 560 12.75 -35.75 -13.50
C VAL A 560 11.78 -35.74 -14.69
N HIS A 561 10.77 -34.85 -14.67
CA HIS A 561 9.80 -34.70 -15.75
C HIS A 561 10.19 -33.61 -16.76
N GLY A 562 11.38 -33.03 -16.65
CA GLY A 562 11.82 -31.92 -17.50
C GLY A 562 11.08 -30.61 -17.21
N LEU A 563 10.48 -30.48 -16.03
CA LEU A 563 9.78 -29.28 -15.55
C LEU A 563 10.67 -28.53 -14.55
N PRO A 564 10.55 -27.20 -14.40
CA PRO A 564 11.42 -26.45 -13.50
C PRO A 564 11.14 -26.81 -12.03
N LEU A 565 12.22 -26.87 -11.25
CA LEU A 565 12.14 -27.16 -9.82
C LEU A 565 11.39 -26.04 -9.08
N MET A 566 10.45 -26.42 -8.22
CA MET A 566 9.62 -25.49 -7.47
C MET A 566 10.33 -24.92 -6.23
N GLY A 567 11.28 -25.65 -5.64
CA GLY A 567 11.93 -25.22 -4.40
C GLY A 567 10.93 -25.05 -3.25
N THR A 568 11.11 -24.00 -2.45
CA THR A 568 10.25 -23.69 -1.30
C THR A 568 9.09 -22.75 -1.66
N GLY A 569 8.68 -22.74 -2.93
CA GLY A 569 7.59 -21.89 -3.41
C GLY A 569 7.81 -21.48 -4.86
N ASP A 570 6.71 -21.31 -5.58
CA ASP A 570 6.67 -20.49 -6.78
C ASP A 570 5.81 -19.25 -6.47
N TRP A 571 5.05 -18.71 -7.43
CA TRP A 571 4.18 -17.56 -7.15
C TRP A 571 3.18 -17.78 -6.01
N ASN A 572 2.75 -19.04 -5.76
CA ASN A 572 1.96 -19.34 -4.56
C ASN A 572 2.90 -19.64 -3.39
N ASP A 573 3.19 -18.60 -2.62
CA ASP A 573 4.06 -18.67 -1.44
C ASP A 573 3.58 -19.76 -0.43
N GLY A 574 2.27 -20.05 -0.38
CA GLY A 574 1.67 -21.05 0.52
C GLY A 574 1.99 -22.51 0.21
N MET A 575 2.62 -22.78 -0.93
CA MET A 575 3.00 -24.11 -1.37
C MET A 575 4.50 -24.41 -1.09
N ASP A 576 4.99 -23.99 0.08
CA ASP A 576 6.40 -24.00 0.45
C ASP A 576 7.01 -25.39 0.71
N LYS A 577 6.17 -26.43 0.80
CA LYS A 577 6.60 -27.82 1.06
C LYS A 577 6.49 -28.74 -0.15
N VAL A 578 6.15 -28.21 -1.32
CA VAL A 578 6.03 -29.03 -2.55
C VAL A 578 7.39 -29.52 -3.04
N GLY A 579 8.42 -28.66 -3.00
CA GLY A 579 9.76 -28.97 -3.51
C GLY A 579 10.89 -28.66 -2.51
N GLU A 580 10.62 -28.71 -1.20
CA GLU A 580 11.58 -28.33 -0.16
C GLU A 580 12.87 -29.18 -0.19
N LYS A 581 12.79 -30.43 -0.70
CA LYS A 581 13.95 -31.33 -0.87
C LYS A 581 14.62 -31.19 -2.23
N GLY A 582 14.24 -30.19 -3.02
CA GLY A 582 14.87 -29.84 -4.30
C GLY A 582 14.54 -30.78 -5.46
N LYS A 583 13.44 -31.54 -5.39
CA LYS A 583 12.98 -32.46 -6.43
C LYS A 583 11.60 -32.13 -6.99
N GLY A 584 10.75 -31.47 -6.20
CA GLY A 584 9.42 -31.06 -6.62
C GLY A 584 9.47 -30.09 -7.79
N GLU A 585 8.48 -30.18 -8.69
CA GLU A 585 8.44 -29.47 -9.97
C GLU A 585 7.15 -28.66 -10.11
N SER A 586 7.23 -27.45 -10.68
CA SER A 586 6.07 -26.58 -10.89
C SER A 586 5.68 -26.49 -12.38
N ILE A 587 4.41 -26.79 -12.67
CA ILE A 587 3.86 -26.67 -14.04
C ILE A 587 3.64 -25.19 -14.38
N TRP A 588 3.12 -24.39 -13.44
CA TRP A 588 2.94 -22.96 -13.63
C TRP A 588 4.26 -22.26 -13.94
N LEU A 589 5.31 -22.56 -13.16
CA LEU A 589 6.65 -22.02 -13.38
C LEU A 589 7.20 -22.41 -14.75
N GLY A 590 6.89 -23.61 -15.24
CA GLY A 590 7.26 -24.03 -16.59
C GLY A 590 6.59 -23.18 -17.67
N PHE A 591 5.29 -22.87 -17.54
CA PHE A 591 4.64 -21.93 -18.46
C PHE A 591 5.22 -20.52 -18.35
N PHE A 592 5.51 -20.05 -17.14
CA PHE A 592 6.13 -18.75 -16.93
C PHE A 592 7.53 -18.68 -17.58
N LEU A 593 8.41 -19.64 -17.30
CA LEU A 593 9.74 -19.76 -17.87
C LEU A 593 9.71 -19.86 -19.40
N PHE A 594 8.74 -20.56 -19.99
CA PHE A 594 8.54 -20.56 -21.44
C PHE A 594 8.31 -19.15 -21.98
N SER A 595 7.49 -18.34 -21.30
CA SER A 595 7.26 -16.95 -21.67
C SER A 595 8.53 -16.10 -21.53
N VAL A 596 9.30 -16.31 -20.45
CA VAL A 596 10.60 -15.65 -20.24
C VAL A 596 11.56 -15.97 -21.38
N LEU A 597 11.77 -17.24 -21.71
CA LEU A 597 12.68 -17.66 -22.77
C LEU A 597 12.25 -17.12 -24.14
N THR A 598 10.96 -17.14 -24.45
CA THR A 598 10.43 -16.66 -25.73
C THR A 598 10.66 -15.16 -25.90
N GLN A 599 10.46 -14.38 -24.83
CA GLN A 599 10.69 -12.93 -24.84
C GLN A 599 12.18 -12.60 -24.81
N PHE A 600 12.96 -13.29 -23.98
CA PHE A 600 14.39 -13.02 -23.84
C PHE A 600 15.20 -13.40 -25.08
N LYS A 601 14.71 -14.36 -25.88
CA LYS A 601 15.24 -14.60 -27.23
C LYS A 601 15.28 -13.31 -28.07
N GLU A 602 14.21 -12.53 -28.07
CA GLU A 602 14.17 -11.26 -28.82
C GLU A 602 15.12 -10.22 -28.25
N ILE A 603 15.31 -10.20 -26.92
CA ILE A 603 16.29 -9.33 -26.25
C ILE A 603 17.72 -9.74 -26.64
N ALA A 604 18.04 -11.03 -26.61
CA ALA A 604 19.35 -11.54 -26.99
C ALA A 604 19.68 -11.23 -28.45
N LEU A 605 18.70 -11.35 -29.36
CA LEU A 605 18.87 -10.94 -30.76
C LEU A 605 19.17 -9.44 -30.92
N ARG A 606 18.52 -8.57 -30.14
CA ARG A 606 18.82 -7.12 -30.12
C ARG A 606 20.24 -6.83 -29.61
N MET A 607 20.69 -7.61 -28.63
CA MET A 607 22.06 -7.54 -28.10
C MET A 607 23.10 -8.25 -29.00
N MET A 608 22.69 -8.79 -30.16
CA MET A 608 23.52 -9.59 -31.07
C MET A 608 24.13 -10.85 -30.42
N ASP A 609 23.54 -11.35 -29.33
CA ASP A 609 23.92 -12.60 -28.67
C ASP A 609 23.10 -13.76 -29.26
N HIS A 610 23.58 -14.27 -30.39
CA HIS A 610 22.95 -15.39 -31.09
C HIS A 610 23.04 -16.72 -30.33
N GLU A 611 24.04 -16.90 -29.47
CA GLU A 611 24.20 -18.12 -28.66
C GLU A 611 23.09 -18.21 -27.60
N THR A 612 22.88 -17.12 -26.86
CA THR A 612 21.78 -17.04 -25.89
C THR A 612 20.42 -17.15 -26.57
N ALA A 613 20.24 -16.52 -27.74
CA ALA A 613 18.99 -16.64 -28.50
C ALA A 613 18.69 -18.10 -28.89
N GLU A 614 19.67 -18.85 -29.38
CA GLU A 614 19.52 -20.26 -29.73
C GLU A 614 19.26 -21.14 -28.49
N MET A 615 19.96 -20.88 -27.38
CA MET A 615 19.71 -21.54 -26.10
C MET A 615 18.26 -21.32 -25.63
N CYS A 616 17.74 -20.10 -25.73
CA CYS A 616 16.34 -19.81 -25.41
C CYS A 616 15.37 -20.61 -26.31
N ILE A 617 15.62 -20.69 -27.61
CA ILE A 617 14.79 -21.45 -28.56
C ILE A 617 14.75 -22.94 -28.17
N GLN A 618 15.91 -23.56 -27.98
CA GLN A 618 16.03 -24.98 -27.68
C GLN A 618 15.38 -25.33 -26.34
N LYS A 619 15.65 -24.54 -25.29
CA LYS A 619 15.08 -24.76 -23.96
C LYS A 619 13.57 -24.53 -23.95
N ALA A 620 13.07 -23.50 -24.64
CA ALA A 620 11.63 -23.27 -24.75
C ALA A 620 10.91 -24.43 -25.46
N ALA A 621 11.49 -24.98 -26.53
CA ALA A 621 10.93 -26.12 -27.24
C ALA A 621 10.88 -27.41 -26.38
N ALA A 622 11.97 -27.70 -25.66
CA ALA A 622 12.03 -28.84 -24.75
C ALA A 622 11.03 -28.70 -23.58
N LEU A 623 10.94 -27.50 -23.01
CA LEU A 623 10.02 -27.21 -21.91
C LEU A 623 8.55 -27.30 -22.36
N LYS A 624 8.22 -26.77 -23.55
CA LYS A 624 6.88 -26.90 -24.13
C LYS A 624 6.48 -28.37 -24.31
N THR A 625 7.40 -29.21 -24.76
CA THR A 625 7.17 -30.65 -24.89
C THR A 625 6.85 -31.27 -23.52
N SER A 626 7.69 -31.01 -22.52
CA SER A 626 7.55 -31.53 -21.16
C SER A 626 6.25 -31.07 -20.48
N LEU A 627 5.89 -29.79 -20.60
CA LEU A 627 4.63 -29.23 -20.09
C LEU A 627 3.40 -29.94 -20.62
N ASN A 628 3.38 -30.21 -21.93
CA ASN A 628 2.22 -30.82 -22.56
C ASN A 628 2.16 -32.34 -22.35
N GLN A 629 3.30 -33.01 -22.19
CA GLN A 629 3.36 -34.46 -21.95
C GLN A 629 3.15 -34.79 -20.47
N ASN A 630 3.91 -34.15 -19.58
CA ASN A 630 3.95 -34.49 -18.16
C ASN A 630 3.03 -33.58 -17.33
N GLY A 631 2.73 -32.37 -17.79
CA GLY A 631 1.82 -31.46 -17.09
C GLY A 631 0.34 -31.73 -17.32
N TRP A 632 -0.06 -32.57 -18.28
CA TRP A 632 -1.48 -32.78 -18.61
C TRP A 632 -2.11 -33.90 -17.77
N ASP A 633 -3.26 -33.61 -17.14
CA ASP A 633 -4.00 -34.55 -16.28
C ASP A 633 -5.20 -35.21 -16.97
N GLY A 634 -5.46 -34.89 -18.23
CA GLY A 634 -6.56 -35.45 -19.02
C GLY A 634 -7.59 -34.39 -19.42
N GLN A 635 -8.00 -33.54 -18.48
CA GLN A 635 -8.94 -32.42 -18.71
C GLN A 635 -8.36 -31.05 -18.37
N TRP A 636 -7.33 -30.99 -17.53
CA TRP A 636 -6.64 -29.77 -17.16
C TRP A 636 -5.15 -30.05 -16.95
N TYR A 637 -4.35 -29.00 -16.79
CA TYR A 637 -2.95 -29.14 -16.40
C TYR A 637 -2.83 -29.33 -14.89
N ARG A 638 -1.94 -30.23 -14.47
CA ARG A 638 -1.52 -30.38 -13.08
C ARG A 638 -0.95 -29.08 -12.53
N ARG A 639 -0.97 -28.94 -11.21
CA ARG A 639 -0.38 -27.79 -10.53
C ARG A 639 1.11 -27.95 -10.31
N ALA A 640 1.52 -29.12 -9.80
CA ALA A 640 2.91 -29.42 -9.47
C ALA A 640 3.12 -30.94 -9.29
N TYR A 641 4.37 -31.33 -9.05
CA TYR A 641 4.76 -32.62 -8.49
C TYR A 641 5.51 -32.39 -7.17
N PHE A 642 5.18 -33.18 -6.15
CA PHE A 642 5.94 -33.20 -4.90
C PHE A 642 7.33 -33.81 -5.08
N ASP A 643 8.21 -33.64 -4.09
CA ASP A 643 9.55 -34.24 -4.07
C ASP A 643 9.59 -35.76 -4.25
N ASP A 644 8.50 -36.47 -3.92
CA ASP A 644 8.35 -37.92 -4.09
C ASP A 644 7.72 -38.33 -5.42
N GLY A 645 7.38 -37.37 -6.28
CA GLY A 645 6.72 -37.58 -7.56
C GLY A 645 5.19 -37.64 -7.49
N THR A 646 4.58 -37.46 -6.33
CA THR A 646 3.12 -37.40 -6.20
C THR A 646 2.58 -36.17 -6.94
N PRO A 647 1.57 -36.30 -7.82
CA PRO A 647 0.99 -35.17 -8.52
C PRO A 647 0.10 -34.32 -7.59
N LEU A 648 0.11 -33.01 -7.82
CA LEU A 648 -0.75 -32.02 -7.18
C LEU A 648 -1.57 -31.27 -8.25
N GLY A 649 -2.81 -30.88 -7.95
CA GLY A 649 -3.70 -30.30 -8.96
C GLY A 649 -4.18 -31.34 -9.96
N SER A 650 -4.40 -32.58 -9.50
CA SER A 650 -4.80 -33.72 -10.31
C SER A 650 -6.18 -34.23 -9.89
N SER A 651 -6.92 -34.76 -10.85
CA SER A 651 -8.14 -35.56 -10.66
C SER A 651 -7.95 -36.74 -9.69
N GLN A 652 -6.72 -37.18 -9.44
CA GLN A 652 -6.39 -38.21 -8.46
C GLN A 652 -6.35 -37.70 -7.01
N ASN A 653 -6.31 -36.38 -6.80
CA ASN A 653 -6.28 -35.78 -5.47
C ASN A 653 -7.68 -35.67 -4.87
N GLN A 654 -7.79 -35.76 -3.54
CA GLN A 654 -9.06 -35.52 -2.82
C GLN A 654 -9.36 -34.02 -2.68
N GLU A 655 -8.31 -33.22 -2.52
CA GLU A 655 -8.33 -31.77 -2.34
C GLU A 655 -7.34 -31.16 -3.36
N CYS A 656 -7.57 -29.92 -3.78
CA CYS A 656 -6.83 -29.26 -4.87
C CYS A 656 -6.79 -30.16 -6.11
N GLN A 657 -7.97 -30.53 -6.63
CA GLN A 657 -8.06 -31.31 -7.87
C GLN A 657 -7.67 -30.48 -9.09
N ILE A 658 -8.00 -29.18 -9.04
CA ILE A 658 -7.67 -28.21 -10.07
C ILE A 658 -7.24 -26.90 -9.41
N ASP A 659 -6.28 -26.24 -10.06
CA ASP A 659 -5.77 -24.93 -9.69
C ASP A 659 -5.79 -24.00 -10.91
N SER A 660 -6.14 -22.73 -10.67
CA SER A 660 -6.41 -21.70 -11.68
C SER A 660 -5.16 -21.26 -12.46
N ILE A 661 -3.99 -21.16 -11.80
CA ILE A 661 -2.85 -20.45 -12.37
C ILE A 661 -2.16 -21.27 -13.46
N ALA A 662 -2.06 -22.59 -13.31
CA ALA A 662 -1.53 -23.46 -14.36
C ALA A 662 -2.41 -23.43 -15.62
N GLN A 663 -3.74 -23.37 -15.46
CA GLN A 663 -4.65 -23.32 -16.62
C GLN A 663 -4.50 -22.00 -17.35
N SER A 664 -4.56 -20.89 -16.60
CA SER A 664 -4.45 -19.54 -17.13
C SER A 664 -3.14 -19.35 -17.91
N TRP A 665 -2.01 -19.75 -17.32
CA TRP A 665 -0.70 -19.59 -17.93
C TRP A 665 -0.42 -20.55 -19.08
N SER A 666 -1.14 -21.66 -19.21
CA SER A 666 -1.07 -22.49 -20.42
C SER A 666 -1.54 -21.73 -21.68
N ILE A 667 -2.43 -20.74 -21.52
CA ILE A 667 -2.86 -19.81 -22.57
C ILE A 667 -1.89 -18.64 -22.65
N LEU A 668 -1.67 -17.92 -21.54
CA LEU A 668 -0.91 -16.65 -21.52
C LEU A 668 0.55 -16.81 -21.98
N SER A 669 1.18 -17.94 -21.66
CA SER A 669 2.55 -18.24 -22.12
C SER A 669 2.62 -18.58 -23.61
N GLY A 670 1.51 -18.99 -24.22
CA GLY A 670 1.46 -19.57 -25.55
C GLY A 670 1.88 -21.05 -25.64
N ALA A 671 2.38 -21.67 -24.56
CA ALA A 671 2.98 -23.00 -24.60
C ALA A 671 1.96 -24.17 -24.64
N GLY A 672 0.73 -23.98 -24.17
CA GLY A 672 -0.29 -25.03 -24.21
C GLY A 672 -0.66 -25.45 -25.64
N MET A 673 -0.96 -26.73 -25.85
CA MET A 673 -1.50 -27.21 -27.14
C MET A 673 -2.93 -26.70 -27.37
N ALA A 674 -3.30 -26.48 -28.63
CA ALA A 674 -4.55 -25.80 -29.01
C ALA A 674 -5.82 -26.54 -28.52
N ASP A 675 -5.82 -27.87 -28.61
CA ASP A 675 -6.86 -28.76 -28.10
C ASP A 675 -6.97 -28.71 -26.57
N LYS A 676 -5.83 -28.70 -25.87
CA LYS A 676 -5.75 -28.65 -24.41
C LYS A 676 -6.14 -27.30 -23.82
N LYS A 677 -5.78 -26.18 -24.48
CA LYS A 677 -6.08 -24.81 -24.01
C LYS A 677 -7.58 -24.60 -23.79
N ARG A 678 -8.39 -24.99 -24.77
CA ARG A 678 -9.85 -24.85 -24.69
C ARG A 678 -10.40 -25.71 -23.55
N GLN A 679 -9.99 -26.98 -23.50
CA GLN A 679 -10.43 -27.91 -22.46
C GLN A 679 -10.05 -27.43 -21.05
N ALA A 680 -8.83 -26.89 -20.86
CA ALA A 680 -8.37 -26.36 -19.59
C ALA A 680 -9.21 -25.16 -19.11
N LEU A 681 -9.58 -24.22 -20.00
CA LEU A 681 -10.47 -23.11 -19.62
C LEU A 681 -11.90 -23.56 -19.37
N THR A 682 -12.41 -24.54 -20.12
CA THR A 682 -13.72 -25.13 -19.83
C THR A 682 -13.74 -25.76 -18.44
N SER A 683 -12.69 -26.48 -18.06
CA SER A 683 -12.54 -27.05 -16.72
C SER A 683 -12.40 -25.96 -15.65
N LEU A 684 -11.59 -24.92 -15.89
CA LEU A 684 -11.50 -23.78 -14.98
C LEU A 684 -12.87 -23.11 -14.77
N ASP A 685 -13.62 -22.85 -15.84
CA ASP A 685 -14.96 -22.23 -15.73
C ASP A 685 -15.91 -23.12 -14.92
N THR A 686 -15.93 -24.41 -15.24
CA THR A 686 -16.81 -25.39 -14.59
C THR A 686 -16.49 -25.54 -13.10
N HIS A 687 -15.20 -25.60 -12.75
CA HIS A 687 -14.77 -25.99 -11.41
C HIS A 687 -14.39 -24.82 -10.51
N LEU A 688 -13.98 -23.67 -11.04
CA LEU A 688 -13.44 -22.56 -10.23
C LEU A 688 -14.24 -21.27 -10.32
N VAL A 689 -15.07 -21.08 -11.34
CA VAL A 689 -15.97 -19.92 -11.40
C VAL A 689 -17.23 -20.22 -10.59
N ARG A 690 -17.62 -19.29 -9.72
CA ARG A 690 -18.80 -19.39 -8.84
C ARG A 690 -19.69 -18.16 -9.04
N PRO A 691 -20.56 -18.15 -10.08
CA PRO A 691 -21.33 -16.97 -10.44
C PRO A 691 -22.30 -16.49 -9.35
N LYS A 692 -22.85 -17.41 -8.53
CA LYS A 692 -23.79 -17.06 -7.46
C LYS A 692 -23.09 -16.33 -6.32
N GLU A 693 -21.87 -16.77 -5.98
CA GLU A 693 -21.03 -16.19 -4.95
C GLU A 693 -20.24 -14.97 -5.46
N GLY A 694 -20.15 -14.78 -6.78
CA GLY A 694 -19.43 -13.68 -7.41
C GLY A 694 -17.91 -13.82 -7.29
N VAL A 695 -17.38 -15.04 -7.30
CA VAL A 695 -15.94 -15.30 -7.10
C VAL A 695 -15.35 -16.25 -8.14
N ILE A 696 -14.05 -16.11 -8.38
CA ILE A 696 -13.21 -17.03 -9.18
C ILE A 696 -12.16 -17.61 -8.23
N LEU A 697 -12.31 -18.89 -7.89
CA LEU A 697 -11.47 -19.56 -6.89
C LEU A 697 -10.05 -19.83 -7.42
N LEU A 698 -9.06 -19.80 -6.53
CA LEU A 698 -7.69 -20.20 -6.86
C LEU A 698 -7.59 -21.71 -7.12
N LEU A 699 -8.21 -22.51 -6.26
CA LEU A 699 -8.21 -23.98 -6.33
C LEU A 699 -9.50 -24.56 -5.74
N ASP A 700 -9.82 -25.80 -6.11
CA ASP A 700 -10.99 -26.53 -5.59
C ASP A 700 -10.78 -28.05 -5.67
N PRO A 701 -11.27 -28.84 -4.70
CA PRO A 701 -11.66 -28.42 -3.34
C PRO A 701 -10.51 -27.78 -2.55
N ALA A 702 -10.82 -26.98 -1.53
CA ALA A 702 -9.82 -26.45 -0.61
C ALA A 702 -9.15 -27.58 0.21
N PHE A 703 -7.92 -27.35 0.66
CA PHE A 703 -7.24 -28.26 1.59
C PHE A 703 -7.85 -28.20 2.98
N ASP A 704 -8.05 -29.35 3.61
CA ASP A 704 -8.61 -29.46 4.96
C ASP A 704 -8.06 -30.72 5.65
N SER A 705 -8.48 -31.88 5.16
CA SER A 705 -8.32 -33.18 5.80
C SER A 705 -7.35 -34.12 5.11
N SER A 706 -6.97 -33.84 3.85
CA SER A 706 -6.11 -34.75 3.08
C SER A 706 -4.70 -34.89 3.69
N PRO A 707 -4.02 -36.03 3.50
CA PRO A 707 -2.65 -36.22 3.96
C PRO A 707 -1.61 -35.44 3.14
N LEU A 708 -1.99 -34.88 1.99
CA LEU A 708 -1.10 -34.02 1.20
C LEU A 708 -0.73 -32.78 2.03
N ASN A 709 0.56 -32.45 2.02
CA ASN A 709 1.11 -31.30 2.73
C ASN A 709 1.83 -30.36 1.76
N PRO A 710 1.10 -29.48 1.05
CA PRO A 710 1.69 -28.49 0.17
C PRO A 710 2.46 -27.39 0.92
N GLY A 711 2.21 -27.18 2.22
CA GLY A 711 2.84 -26.11 2.99
C GLY A 711 1.86 -25.30 3.84
N TYR A 712 2.22 -24.07 4.18
CA TYR A 712 1.46 -23.21 5.08
C TYR A 712 0.09 -22.80 4.52
N ILE A 713 -0.21 -23.05 3.24
CA ILE A 713 -1.56 -22.88 2.67
C ILE A 713 -2.62 -23.64 3.49
N LYS A 714 -2.28 -24.78 4.10
CA LYS A 714 -3.16 -25.52 5.02
C LYS A 714 -3.38 -24.83 6.37
N GLY A 715 -2.62 -23.79 6.68
CA GLY A 715 -2.83 -22.92 7.84
C GLY A 715 -4.02 -21.99 7.67
N TYR A 716 -4.52 -21.77 6.44
CA TYR A 716 -5.76 -21.05 6.20
C TYR A 716 -6.97 -21.98 6.26
N ALA A 717 -8.07 -21.47 6.81
CA ALA A 717 -9.35 -22.19 6.77
C ALA A 717 -9.82 -22.40 5.31
N PRO A 718 -10.54 -23.50 5.01
CA PRO A 718 -11.11 -23.75 3.70
C PRO A 718 -11.96 -22.57 3.18
N GLY A 719 -11.66 -22.12 1.96
CA GLY A 719 -12.32 -20.98 1.32
C GLY A 719 -11.74 -19.60 1.69
N VAL A 720 -10.58 -19.55 2.34
CA VAL A 720 -9.90 -18.31 2.73
C VAL A 720 -8.58 -18.17 1.99
N ARG A 721 -8.36 -16.99 1.39
CA ARG A 721 -7.13 -16.61 0.68
C ARG A 721 -6.69 -17.67 -0.32
N GLU A 722 -5.44 -18.14 -0.25
CA GLU A 722 -4.87 -19.13 -1.16
C GLU A 722 -5.57 -20.50 -1.03
N ASN A 723 -6.15 -20.83 0.13
CA ASN A 723 -6.79 -22.11 0.37
C ASN A 723 -8.25 -22.15 -0.12
N GLY A 724 -8.43 -22.07 -1.44
CA GLY A 724 -9.74 -22.18 -2.10
C GLY A 724 -10.65 -20.96 -1.97
N GLY A 725 -10.10 -19.81 -1.57
CA GLY A 725 -10.72 -18.50 -1.79
C GLY A 725 -10.45 -17.98 -3.20
N GLN A 726 -11.03 -16.83 -3.56
CA GLN A 726 -10.54 -16.06 -4.69
C GLN A 726 -9.28 -15.34 -4.24
N TYR A 727 -8.15 -15.67 -4.87
CA TYR A 727 -6.97 -14.82 -4.85
C TYR A 727 -7.04 -13.93 -6.10
N THR A 728 -7.40 -12.67 -5.92
CA THR A 728 -7.83 -11.76 -7.01
C THR A 728 -6.79 -11.66 -8.12
N HIS A 729 -5.51 -11.69 -7.77
CA HIS A 729 -4.42 -11.71 -8.74
C HIS A 729 -4.52 -12.90 -9.71
N ALA A 730 -4.73 -14.12 -9.19
CA ALA A 730 -4.93 -15.31 -10.02
C ALA A 730 -6.25 -15.26 -10.81
N ALA A 731 -7.30 -14.70 -10.22
CA ALA A 731 -8.56 -14.46 -10.92
C ALA A 731 -8.38 -13.52 -12.12
N VAL A 732 -7.53 -12.49 -12.01
CA VAL A 732 -7.18 -11.61 -13.14
C VAL A 732 -6.47 -12.38 -14.25
N TRP A 733 -5.54 -13.27 -13.93
CA TRP A 733 -4.90 -14.11 -14.95
C TRP A 733 -5.88 -15.03 -15.67
N ALA A 734 -6.86 -15.59 -14.95
CA ALA A 734 -7.94 -16.36 -15.57
C ALA A 734 -8.72 -15.51 -16.58
N MET A 735 -9.10 -14.28 -16.18
CA MET A 735 -9.78 -13.34 -17.08
C MET A 735 -8.92 -12.95 -18.30
N MET A 736 -7.62 -12.73 -18.12
CA MET A 736 -6.69 -12.50 -19.22
C MET A 736 -6.63 -13.69 -20.19
N ALA A 737 -6.66 -14.92 -19.68
CA ALA A 737 -6.63 -16.13 -20.50
C ALA A 737 -7.92 -16.28 -21.33
N PHE A 738 -9.09 -16.01 -20.76
CA PHE A 738 -10.35 -15.93 -21.53
C PHE A 738 -10.29 -14.84 -22.61
N ALA A 739 -9.69 -13.69 -22.29
CA ALA A 739 -9.57 -12.59 -23.24
C ALA A 739 -8.64 -12.94 -24.42
N GLU A 740 -7.53 -13.64 -24.20
CA GLU A 740 -6.66 -14.12 -25.29
C GLU A 740 -7.32 -15.19 -26.16
N MET A 741 -8.24 -15.98 -25.60
CA MET A 741 -9.08 -16.92 -26.37
C MET A 741 -10.21 -16.23 -27.12
N GLY A 742 -10.42 -14.93 -26.92
CA GLY A 742 -11.46 -14.14 -27.60
C GLY A 742 -12.87 -14.32 -27.02
N GLU A 743 -13.00 -14.84 -25.80
CA GLU A 743 -14.27 -15.15 -25.12
C GLU A 743 -14.94 -13.88 -24.53
N ARG A 744 -15.23 -12.90 -25.39
CA ARG A 744 -15.64 -11.51 -25.04
C ARG A 744 -16.74 -11.41 -23.98
N ASN A 745 -17.84 -12.14 -24.16
CA ASN A 745 -18.98 -12.09 -23.24
C ASN A 745 -18.59 -12.67 -21.87
N LYS A 746 -17.81 -13.75 -21.86
CA LYS A 746 -17.33 -14.37 -20.63
C LYS A 746 -16.35 -13.45 -19.89
N VAL A 747 -15.44 -12.81 -20.61
CA VAL A 747 -14.51 -11.81 -20.03
C VAL A 747 -15.28 -10.71 -19.30
N TRP A 748 -16.36 -10.21 -19.88
CA TRP A 748 -17.17 -9.16 -19.26
C TRP A 748 -17.97 -9.64 -18.05
N GLU A 749 -18.54 -10.85 -18.12
CA GLU A 749 -19.18 -11.52 -16.98
C GLU A 749 -18.21 -11.63 -15.79
N LEU A 750 -17.02 -12.17 -16.04
CA LEU A 750 -15.99 -12.35 -15.01
C LEU A 750 -15.48 -11.02 -14.46
N PHE A 751 -15.30 -10.01 -15.32
CA PHE A 751 -14.90 -8.67 -14.87
C PHE A 751 -15.93 -8.07 -13.90
N LYS A 752 -17.22 -8.20 -14.19
CA LYS A 752 -18.29 -7.75 -13.31
C LYS A 752 -18.35 -8.55 -11.99
N MET A 753 -17.92 -9.80 -11.99
CA MET A 753 -17.79 -10.58 -10.75
C MET A 753 -16.65 -10.08 -9.86
N VAL A 754 -15.51 -9.69 -10.44
CA VAL A 754 -14.29 -9.36 -9.67
C VAL A 754 -14.17 -7.86 -9.33
N SER A 755 -14.85 -6.98 -10.07
CA SER A 755 -14.75 -5.53 -9.88
C SER A 755 -15.24 -5.07 -8.49
N PRO A 756 -14.45 -4.28 -7.73
CA PRO A 756 -14.86 -3.78 -6.41
C PRO A 756 -16.08 -2.86 -6.48
N VAL A 757 -16.27 -2.15 -7.60
CA VAL A 757 -17.45 -1.32 -7.84
C VAL A 757 -18.70 -2.19 -8.01
N SER A 758 -18.57 -3.30 -8.74
CA SER A 758 -19.70 -4.22 -8.98
C SER A 758 -20.14 -4.94 -7.70
N HIS A 759 -19.20 -5.31 -6.84
CA HIS A 759 -19.48 -5.89 -5.51
C HIS A 759 -20.26 -4.96 -4.56
N THR A 760 -20.39 -3.68 -4.89
CA THR A 760 -20.88 -2.66 -3.96
C THR A 760 -21.98 -1.79 -4.56
N MET A 761 -22.55 -2.16 -5.71
CA MET A 761 -23.57 -1.36 -6.42
C MET A 761 -24.87 -1.14 -5.63
N THR A 762 -25.17 -2.01 -4.66
CA THR A 762 -26.35 -1.91 -3.80
C THR A 762 -25.95 -2.03 -2.34
N ARG A 763 -26.81 -1.54 -1.44
CA ARG A 763 -26.57 -1.70 0.01
C ARG A 763 -26.42 -3.16 0.42
N GLN A 764 -27.19 -4.08 -0.18
CA GLN A 764 -27.10 -5.50 0.15
C GLN A 764 -25.76 -6.11 -0.31
N ALA A 765 -25.31 -5.79 -1.52
CA ALA A 765 -24.02 -6.25 -2.02
C ALA A 765 -22.86 -5.72 -1.17
N LEU A 766 -22.97 -4.45 -0.75
CA LEU A 766 -22.03 -3.81 0.16
C LEU A 766 -21.88 -4.54 1.50
N GLU A 767 -22.98 -4.99 2.12
CA GLU A 767 -22.94 -5.72 3.40
C GLU A 767 -22.26 -7.10 3.27
N ILE A 768 -22.26 -7.68 2.06
CA ILE A 768 -21.56 -8.94 1.76
C ILE A 768 -20.07 -8.65 1.57
N TYR A 769 -19.72 -7.72 0.66
CA TYR A 769 -18.33 -7.43 0.30
C TYR A 769 -17.54 -6.72 1.41
N LYS A 770 -18.21 -5.82 2.14
CA LYS A 770 -17.75 -5.06 3.32
C LYS A 770 -16.62 -4.05 3.13
N VAL A 771 -15.65 -4.32 2.27
CA VAL A 771 -14.44 -3.51 2.08
C VAL A 771 -14.62 -2.44 0.98
N GLU A 772 -13.55 -1.69 0.70
CA GLU A 772 -13.58 -0.51 -0.15
C GLU A 772 -14.09 -0.78 -1.59
N PRO A 773 -15.01 0.05 -2.11
CA PRO A 773 -15.58 -0.09 -3.46
C PRO A 773 -14.70 0.51 -4.58
N TYR A 774 -13.61 1.20 -4.22
CA TYR A 774 -12.76 1.97 -5.13
C TYR A 774 -11.34 1.41 -5.29
N VAL A 775 -10.99 0.31 -4.59
CA VAL A 775 -9.69 -0.36 -4.73
C VAL A 775 -9.85 -1.87 -4.80
N MET A 776 -8.87 -2.55 -5.39
CA MET A 776 -8.83 -4.01 -5.42
C MET A 776 -8.51 -4.59 -4.05
N ALA A 777 -9.25 -5.63 -3.67
CA ALA A 777 -8.86 -6.55 -2.60
C ALA A 777 -7.91 -7.63 -3.13
N ALA A 778 -6.97 -8.08 -2.30
CA ALA A 778 -6.09 -9.20 -2.60
C ALA A 778 -6.87 -10.50 -2.75
N ASP A 779 -7.93 -10.64 -1.95
CA ASP A 779 -8.71 -11.85 -1.86
C ASP A 779 -10.19 -11.59 -1.58
N VAL A 780 -11.04 -12.53 -2.00
CA VAL A 780 -12.48 -12.58 -1.69
C VAL A 780 -12.80 -13.98 -1.20
N TYR A 781 -13.43 -14.07 -0.02
CA TYR A 781 -13.62 -15.34 0.66
C TYR A 781 -14.75 -16.18 0.04
N ASN A 782 -14.54 -17.50 0.04
CA ASN A 782 -15.53 -18.52 -0.28
C ASN A 782 -15.89 -19.40 0.93
N ALA A 783 -15.28 -19.14 2.09
CA ALA A 783 -15.60 -19.83 3.34
C ALA A 783 -17.11 -19.68 3.65
N PRO A 784 -17.82 -20.74 4.09
CA PRO A 784 -19.29 -20.74 4.20
C PRO A 784 -19.90 -19.55 4.94
N GLN A 785 -19.28 -19.10 6.04
CA GLN A 785 -19.73 -17.97 6.85
C GLN A 785 -19.34 -16.58 6.31
N HIS A 786 -18.48 -16.52 5.30
CA HIS A 786 -17.88 -15.27 4.78
C HIS A 786 -17.93 -15.17 3.24
N ARG A 787 -18.76 -15.95 2.57
CA ARG A 787 -18.86 -15.95 1.10
C ARG A 787 -19.06 -14.54 0.54
N GLY A 788 -18.23 -14.16 -0.43
CA GLY A 788 -18.28 -12.88 -1.11
C GLY A 788 -17.68 -11.71 -0.32
N ARG A 789 -17.21 -11.92 0.92
CA ARG A 789 -16.55 -10.87 1.70
C ARG A 789 -15.15 -10.61 1.14
N GLY A 790 -14.86 -9.35 0.85
CA GLY A 790 -13.52 -8.90 0.50
C GLY A 790 -12.57 -8.97 1.69
N GLY A 791 -11.35 -9.41 1.41
CA GLY A 791 -10.23 -9.41 2.34
C GLY A 791 -9.30 -8.23 2.09
N TRP A 792 -8.02 -8.47 2.33
CA TRP A 792 -6.91 -7.50 2.35
C TRP A 792 -6.96 -6.45 1.21
N THR A 793 -7.42 -5.23 1.47
CA THR A 793 -7.45 -4.16 0.47
C THR A 793 -6.15 -3.36 0.41
N TRP A 794 -6.01 -2.55 -0.66
CA TRP A 794 -4.87 -1.69 -0.93
C TRP A 794 -3.57 -2.42 -1.24
N TYR A 795 -2.98 -3.09 -0.25
CA TYR A 795 -1.65 -3.70 -0.35
C TYR A 795 -1.71 -5.04 -1.10
N THR A 796 -1.89 -4.98 -2.41
CA THR A 796 -1.90 -6.15 -3.29
C THR A 796 -1.46 -5.82 -4.72
N GLY A 797 -0.75 -6.75 -5.37
CA GLY A 797 -0.42 -6.67 -6.79
C GLY A 797 -1.63 -6.85 -7.73
N SER A 798 -2.80 -7.22 -7.19
CA SER A 798 -4.05 -7.32 -7.96
C SER A 798 -4.41 -6.01 -8.67
N ALA A 799 -4.03 -4.85 -8.12
CA ALA A 799 -4.25 -3.56 -8.74
C ALA A 799 -3.48 -3.42 -10.06
N GLY A 800 -2.17 -3.73 -10.03
CA GLY A 800 -1.31 -3.66 -11.21
C GLY A 800 -1.75 -4.63 -12.30
N TRP A 801 -2.11 -5.87 -11.92
CA TRP A 801 -2.62 -6.85 -12.88
C TRP A 801 -4.00 -6.50 -13.43
N MET A 802 -4.93 -5.99 -12.61
CA MET A 802 -6.23 -5.52 -13.09
C MET A 802 -6.06 -4.37 -14.09
N GLN A 803 -5.10 -3.46 -13.84
CA GLN A 803 -4.76 -2.39 -14.77
C GLN A 803 -4.26 -2.94 -16.11
N GLN A 804 -3.33 -3.90 -16.07
CA GLN A 804 -2.85 -4.59 -17.27
C GLN A 804 -3.99 -5.29 -18.02
N PHE A 805 -4.90 -5.95 -17.30
CA PHE A 805 -6.05 -6.63 -17.88
C PHE A 805 -6.98 -5.67 -18.61
N MET A 806 -7.38 -4.58 -17.96
CA MET A 806 -8.25 -3.56 -18.56
C MET A 806 -7.60 -2.94 -19.80
N PHE A 807 -6.34 -2.52 -19.70
CA PHE A 807 -5.66 -1.84 -20.80
C PHE A 807 -5.35 -2.79 -21.97
N ARG A 808 -4.67 -3.92 -21.71
CA ARG A 808 -4.09 -4.76 -22.77
C ARG A 808 -5.03 -5.82 -23.31
N PHE A 809 -6.04 -6.22 -22.53
CA PHE A 809 -6.91 -7.35 -22.87
C PHE A 809 -8.34 -6.90 -23.12
N ILE A 810 -8.94 -6.04 -22.30
CA ILE A 810 -10.28 -5.49 -22.59
C ILE A 810 -10.20 -4.44 -23.69
N LEU A 811 -9.51 -3.32 -23.44
CA LEU A 811 -9.40 -2.21 -24.39
C LEU A 811 -8.43 -2.53 -25.53
N GLY A 812 -7.48 -3.43 -25.28
CA GLY A 812 -6.55 -3.91 -26.29
C GLY A 812 -5.40 -2.95 -26.61
N ILE A 813 -5.14 -1.95 -25.78
CA ILE A 813 -4.11 -0.93 -25.95
C ILE A 813 -2.73 -1.60 -25.87
N ARG A 814 -1.97 -1.58 -26.97
CA ARG A 814 -0.65 -2.21 -27.07
C ARG A 814 0.34 -1.23 -27.67
N ARG A 815 1.30 -0.79 -26.85
CA ARG A 815 2.43 0.04 -27.29
C ARG A 815 3.66 -0.84 -27.50
N THR A 816 4.35 -0.63 -28.63
CA THR A 816 5.66 -1.20 -28.93
C THR A 816 6.58 -0.08 -29.40
N GLY A 817 7.49 0.39 -28.55
CA GLY A 817 8.30 1.58 -28.83
C GLY A 817 7.44 2.80 -29.10
N ASP A 818 7.51 3.34 -30.31
CA ASP A 818 6.72 4.47 -30.79
C ASP A 818 5.43 4.04 -31.53
N GLN A 819 5.10 2.75 -31.59
CA GLN A 819 3.90 2.27 -32.26
C GLN A 819 2.80 1.94 -31.26
N LEU A 820 1.57 2.40 -31.52
CA LEU A 820 0.38 2.09 -30.73
C LEU A 820 -0.66 1.36 -31.59
N CYS A 821 -1.07 0.17 -31.16
CA CYS A 821 -2.13 -0.60 -31.83
C CYS A 821 -3.20 -1.09 -30.84
N PHE A 822 -4.32 -1.56 -31.38
CA PHE A 822 -5.48 -1.99 -30.62
C PHE A 822 -5.89 -3.43 -30.97
N LYS A 823 -6.11 -4.27 -29.96
CA LYS A 823 -6.76 -5.59 -30.08
C LYS A 823 -7.87 -5.75 -29.02
N PRO A 824 -9.00 -5.05 -29.14
CA PRO A 824 -10.03 -5.02 -28.10
C PRO A 824 -10.74 -6.37 -27.92
N CYS A 825 -10.99 -6.76 -26.67
CA CYS A 825 -11.85 -7.87 -26.25
C CYS A 825 -13.06 -7.36 -25.46
N THR A 826 -13.70 -6.30 -25.99
CA THR A 826 -14.85 -5.64 -25.39
C THR A 826 -16.17 -6.40 -25.63
N PRO A 827 -17.23 -6.13 -24.84
CA PRO A 827 -18.57 -6.66 -25.08
C PRO A 827 -19.10 -6.33 -26.47
N GLU A 828 -19.88 -7.24 -27.06
CA GLU A 828 -20.43 -7.06 -28.43
C GLU A 828 -21.38 -5.86 -28.54
N VAL A 829 -22.00 -5.46 -27.43
CA VAL A 829 -22.93 -4.32 -27.37
C VAL A 829 -22.23 -2.96 -27.44
N TRP A 830 -20.89 -2.90 -27.27
CA TRP A 830 -20.15 -1.66 -27.38
C TRP A 830 -19.96 -1.26 -28.85
N LYS A 831 -20.28 -0.01 -29.15
CA LYS A 831 -20.10 0.57 -30.49
C LYS A 831 -18.78 1.31 -30.64
N ASN A 832 -18.31 1.92 -29.56
CA ASN A 832 -17.04 2.62 -29.51
C ASN A 832 -16.58 2.80 -28.06
N PHE A 833 -15.32 3.20 -27.92
CA PHE A 833 -14.77 3.84 -26.73
C PHE A 833 -13.71 4.86 -27.18
N LYS A 834 -13.35 5.78 -26.28
CA LYS A 834 -12.33 6.80 -26.53
C LYS A 834 -11.16 6.67 -25.57
N VAL A 835 -9.98 7.02 -26.07
CA VAL A 835 -8.73 7.04 -25.32
C VAL A 835 -8.04 8.36 -25.59
N ASP A 836 -7.80 9.15 -24.56
CA ASP A 836 -6.83 10.25 -24.62
C ASP A 836 -5.48 9.71 -24.15
N TYR A 837 -4.50 9.67 -25.06
CA TYR A 837 -3.18 9.09 -24.82
C TYR A 837 -2.10 10.16 -24.99
N LYS A 838 -1.32 10.44 -23.93
CA LYS A 838 -0.20 11.38 -23.99
C LYS A 838 1.09 10.66 -24.36
N PHE A 839 1.83 11.20 -25.32
CA PHE A 839 3.15 10.72 -25.70
C PHE A 839 4.12 11.90 -25.75
N GLY A 840 5.01 11.98 -24.76
CA GLY A 840 5.80 13.20 -24.55
C GLY A 840 4.86 14.38 -24.24
N LYS A 841 4.92 15.42 -25.09
CA LYS A 841 4.03 16.59 -25.04
C LYS A 841 2.83 16.48 -25.99
N ALA A 842 2.83 15.52 -26.91
CA ALA A 842 1.71 15.30 -27.83
C ALA A 842 0.54 14.58 -27.15
N ILE A 843 -0.68 14.87 -27.60
CA ILE A 843 -1.92 14.26 -27.11
C ILE A 843 -2.67 13.63 -28.28
N TYR A 844 -2.93 12.33 -28.19
CA TYR A 844 -3.72 11.59 -29.17
C TYR A 844 -5.14 11.39 -28.64
N HIS A 845 -6.11 11.99 -29.32
CA HIS A 845 -7.54 11.79 -29.07
C HIS A 845 -8.04 10.66 -29.96
N ILE A 846 -8.12 9.45 -29.40
CA ILE A 846 -8.37 8.23 -30.16
C ILE A 846 -9.82 7.78 -29.97
N GLU A 847 -10.55 7.65 -31.06
CA GLU A 847 -11.85 7.00 -31.10
C GLU A 847 -11.73 5.61 -31.74
N VAL A 848 -12.00 4.58 -30.95
CA VAL A 848 -11.99 3.18 -31.41
C VAL A 848 -13.42 2.76 -31.73
N LEU A 849 -13.71 2.55 -33.00
CA LEU A 849 -14.99 2.07 -33.50
C LEU A 849 -15.00 0.55 -33.54
N LEU A 850 -16.06 -0.05 -32.98
CA LEU A 850 -16.22 -1.49 -32.85
C LEU A 850 -17.31 -1.96 -33.81
N LYS A 851 -16.96 -2.89 -34.71
CA LYS A 851 -17.92 -3.49 -35.66
C LYS A 851 -18.40 -4.86 -35.14
N PRO A 852 -19.71 -5.11 -35.10
CA PRO A 852 -20.24 -6.42 -34.72
C PRO A 852 -19.62 -7.54 -35.57
N GLY A 853 -19.09 -8.57 -34.92
CA GLY A 853 -18.46 -9.72 -35.59
C GLY A 853 -17.04 -9.48 -36.11
N ASN A 854 -16.54 -8.23 -36.16
CA ASN A 854 -15.15 -7.91 -36.49
C ASN A 854 -14.61 -6.79 -35.60
N PHE A 855 -14.08 -7.18 -34.45
CA PHE A 855 -13.65 -6.27 -33.40
C PHE A 855 -12.14 -6.00 -33.39
N ILE A 856 -11.38 -6.56 -34.33
CA ILE A 856 -9.96 -6.25 -34.51
C ILE A 856 -9.90 -5.10 -35.52
N PRO A 857 -9.48 -3.90 -35.10
CA PRO A 857 -9.34 -2.79 -36.01
C PRO A 857 -8.30 -3.09 -37.09
N LYS A 858 -8.61 -2.66 -38.32
CA LYS A 858 -7.74 -2.81 -39.50
C LYS A 858 -7.46 -1.48 -40.19
N THR A 859 -8.16 -0.43 -39.80
CA THR A 859 -8.01 0.89 -40.38
C THR A 859 -7.60 1.87 -39.29
N TYR A 860 -6.47 2.54 -39.48
CA TYR A 860 -5.94 3.55 -38.58
C TYR A 860 -5.81 4.87 -39.33
N GLN A 861 -6.43 5.94 -38.83
CA GLN A 861 -6.39 7.27 -39.44
C GLN A 861 -5.92 8.29 -38.40
N VAL A 862 -4.90 9.07 -38.73
CA VAL A 862 -4.35 10.15 -37.88
C VAL A 862 -4.50 11.46 -38.64
N ASP A 863 -5.20 12.42 -38.06
CA ASP A 863 -5.49 13.74 -38.65
C ASP A 863 -6.07 13.66 -40.08
N GLY A 864 -6.94 12.68 -40.31
CA GLY A 864 -7.55 12.43 -41.62
C GLY A 864 -6.69 11.62 -42.60
N VAL A 865 -5.46 11.24 -42.22
CA VAL A 865 -4.53 10.48 -43.08
C VAL A 865 -4.49 9.00 -42.68
N LEU A 866 -4.78 8.13 -43.64
CA LEU A 866 -4.73 6.67 -43.47
C LEU A 866 -3.28 6.21 -43.25
N GLN A 867 -3.06 5.44 -42.18
CA GLN A 867 -1.76 4.83 -41.87
C GLN A 867 -1.56 3.56 -42.70
N GLN A 868 -0.32 3.30 -43.12
CA GLN A 868 0.03 2.10 -43.92
C GLN A 868 0.13 0.83 -43.08
N ASN A 869 0.42 0.97 -41.79
CA ASN A 869 0.52 -0.12 -40.84
C ASN A 869 -0.77 -0.20 -40.01
N ASP A 870 -1.04 -1.37 -39.42
CA ASP A 870 -2.13 -1.56 -38.45
C ASP A 870 -1.77 -0.95 -37.06
N SER A 871 -1.19 0.26 -37.06
CA SER A 871 -0.72 1.00 -35.89
C SER A 871 -0.68 2.51 -36.10
N ILE A 872 -0.67 3.24 -35.00
CA ILE A 872 -0.41 4.68 -34.92
C ILE A 872 1.09 4.86 -34.66
N ALA A 873 1.77 5.66 -35.47
CA ALA A 873 3.12 6.14 -35.17
C ALA A 873 3.03 7.34 -34.23
N LEU A 874 3.55 7.18 -33.01
CA LEU A 874 3.57 8.20 -31.97
C LEU A 874 4.77 9.13 -32.19
N ILE A 875 4.53 10.44 -32.16
CA ILE A 875 5.52 11.48 -32.37
C ILE A 875 5.36 12.52 -31.26
N ASP A 876 6.45 12.91 -30.63
CA ASP A 876 6.45 13.98 -29.62
C ASP A 876 6.65 15.35 -30.31
N ASP A 877 5.63 15.82 -31.02
CA ASP A 877 5.64 17.13 -31.70
C ASP A 877 4.91 18.24 -30.90
N GLY A 878 4.39 17.88 -29.72
CA GLY A 878 3.65 18.78 -28.83
C GLY A 878 2.24 19.17 -29.30
N LYS A 879 1.69 18.51 -30.33
CA LYS A 879 0.35 18.81 -30.87
C LYS A 879 -0.73 17.86 -30.35
N HIS A 880 -1.97 18.22 -30.65
CA HIS A 880 -3.12 17.35 -30.48
C HIS A 880 -3.42 16.66 -31.83
N HIS A 881 -3.49 15.34 -31.82
CA HIS A 881 -3.83 14.52 -32.97
C HIS A 881 -5.22 13.91 -32.80
N GLN A 882 -6.03 13.94 -33.86
CA GLN A 882 -7.32 13.25 -33.92
C GLN A 882 -7.13 11.90 -34.58
N VAL A 883 -7.50 10.82 -33.89
CA VAL A 883 -7.28 9.46 -34.38
C VAL A 883 -8.59 8.69 -34.43
N GLN A 884 -8.81 8.00 -35.54
CA GLN A 884 -9.90 7.04 -35.69
C GLN A 884 -9.35 5.65 -35.99
N VAL A 885 -9.86 4.66 -35.28
CA VAL A 885 -9.45 3.25 -35.37
C VAL A 885 -10.71 2.41 -35.63
N SER A 886 -10.76 1.60 -36.70
CA SER A 886 -11.99 0.87 -37.11
C SER A 886 -11.82 -0.46 -37.83
#